data_AF-A0A2P2SYA3-F1
#
_entry.id   AF-A0A2P2SYA3-F1
#
_cell.length_a   1.000
_cell.length_b   1.000
_cell.length_c   1.000
_cell.angle_alpha   90.00
_cell.angle_beta   90.00
_cell.angle_gamma   90.00
#
_symmetry.space_group_name_H-M   'P 1'
#
loop_
_entity.id
_entity.type
_entity.pdbx_description
1 polymer ?
#
loop_
_entity_poly.entity_id
_entity_poly.type
_entity_poly.pdbx_seq_one_letter_code
_entity_poly.pdbx_strand_id
1 'polypeptide(L)'
;MGSSNGSFKLRIFSALLLAANCVTGVAAAPPQHGTHDYSQKFSSVAITGGGYITGIVAHPTEKHLMYTRTDIGSTYRWSEPKQQWLPLTDFIAAENVNWMGTESIALDPHHPNRLYLAQGRYVTDTDPAAFFVSDDQGASFDIYKAPFPMGANGLGRNNGERLAVNPFNSDELWFGTRTEGLWKSTDRAKTWKNVTNYPDAAGDGIGILFVVFDPKNSGTIYVGANVPNGLYYTKDNGATWHSIPGQPSAWDPALLHAGHEPASTAPLPMRAVLAPNGILYVSFADFPGPYAINYGIFMKYNTKTQVWTDITPGASNTYPAPFKPQSWPPGGFCGISVDSKDPDTFVVISLDRDPGPALDSMYYSHDGGKTYKDVSQLSTPEGSGGYWGHPISQAKLKDSTPVPWLSFNWNSQWGGYGAPSPVVGLAKFGWWMSSVLIYPWDSNHVMYGTGATIWATDELNKVDKNKAPEWYIQAQGIEETAVLSLMSPTKGAHLFSGVGDIMGMRHVDLTVPQPMYEKPVFSNCDNLDYAGQNPDVVVRVGSSGISYPDGCGSGLYSKDNGIKWSMFGSCPPGVGNQTHLAGTIALDASGKSFVWGTLPTEAPYNETGPPSTQDFGKTWVVPKGLTVSTMNVAADNVQAKTFYAVHGGVFYISRDGGVSYKSSPASKTGLPADAAAVPVTSFDKAGELWLPLGKSGLWHSTNFGTKWTRIGPKGLVAIYFTLGKSAPGRSNPALFLWGKVSPSGSEALYRSDDAGATWVRVNDDTHQYGGASIIQGDPRIYGRVYIGMFGRGIVYTDIAGNSGKNVPGTFGI
;
A
#
# COMPACT_ATOMS: atom_id res chain seq x y z
N MET A 1 45.34 49.02 -18.99
CA MET A 1 44.81 48.70 -20.33
C MET A 1 43.97 47.45 -20.17
N GLY A 2 42.64 47.44 -20.09
CA GLY A 2 41.65 48.35 -20.64
C GLY A 2 40.82 47.56 -21.66
N SER A 3 39.76 46.88 -21.19
CA SER A 3 38.41 46.86 -21.81
C SER A 3 37.58 45.69 -21.27
N SER A 4 36.62 46.04 -20.42
CA SER A 4 35.39 45.31 -20.15
C SER A 4 34.43 45.39 -21.34
N ASN A 5 33.46 44.47 -21.38
CA ASN A 5 32.04 44.60 -21.79
C ASN A 5 31.57 43.28 -22.45
N GLY A 6 30.41 42.71 -22.15
CA GLY A 6 29.33 43.08 -21.25
C GLY A 6 28.26 41.98 -21.29
N SER A 7 27.73 41.60 -20.14
CA SER A 7 26.53 40.78 -20.01
C SER A 7 25.30 41.68 -19.90
N PHE A 8 24.36 41.50 -20.82
CA PHE A 8 23.10 42.25 -20.83
C PHE A 8 22.15 41.72 -19.75
N LYS A 9 21.81 42.59 -18.79
CA LYS A 9 20.59 42.50 -17.97
C LYS A 9 19.48 43.28 -18.69
N LEU A 10 18.30 42.71 -18.87
CA LEU A 10 17.11 43.47 -19.23
C LEU A 10 16.04 43.33 -18.13
N ARG A 11 15.72 44.47 -17.53
CA ARG A 11 14.63 44.70 -16.56
C ARG A 11 13.32 44.82 -17.33
N ILE A 12 12.27 44.15 -16.87
CA ILE A 12 10.91 44.34 -17.36
C ILE A 12 10.31 45.54 -16.62
N PHE A 13 9.96 46.59 -17.38
CA PHE A 13 9.17 47.72 -16.92
C PHE A 13 7.68 47.43 -17.10
N SER A 14 6.90 47.70 -16.05
CA SER A 14 5.46 47.82 -16.09
C SER A 14 5.03 49.05 -16.90
N ALA A 15 4.04 48.90 -17.77
CA ALA A 15 3.28 50.03 -18.31
C ALA A 15 1.79 49.66 -18.42
N LEU A 16 0.97 50.40 -17.68
CA LEU A 16 -0.47 50.52 -17.88
C LEU A 16 -0.76 51.06 -19.28
N LEU A 17 -1.80 50.53 -19.93
CA LEU A 17 -2.56 51.32 -20.90
C LEU A 17 -4.06 50.99 -20.85
N LEU A 18 -4.83 52.08 -21.00
CA LEU A 18 -6.25 52.24 -20.76
C LEU A 18 -7.17 51.42 -21.67
N ALA A 19 -8.36 51.19 -21.12
CA ALA A 19 -9.55 50.67 -21.77
C ALA A 19 -10.06 51.55 -22.93
N ALA A 20 -10.59 50.91 -23.97
CA ALA A 20 -11.62 51.46 -24.84
C ALA A 20 -12.63 50.37 -25.20
N ASN A 21 -13.91 50.70 -25.00
CA ASN A 21 -15.08 49.86 -25.27
C ASN A 21 -15.19 49.48 -26.76
N CYS A 22 -15.48 48.21 -27.04
CA CYS A 22 -16.24 47.81 -28.22
C CYS A 22 -17.32 46.80 -27.83
N VAL A 23 -18.52 47.10 -28.30
CA VAL A 23 -19.79 46.45 -28.00
C VAL A 23 -19.92 45.14 -28.77
N THR A 24 -20.31 44.10 -28.02
CA THR A 24 -20.94 42.83 -28.38
C THR A 24 -20.89 42.34 -29.84
N GLY A 25 -20.02 41.36 -30.08
CA GLY A 25 -20.32 40.22 -30.93
C GLY A 25 -19.92 38.97 -30.16
N VAL A 26 -20.88 38.13 -29.78
CA VAL A 26 -20.57 36.77 -29.31
C VAL A 26 -20.12 36.00 -30.55
N ALA A 27 -18.85 36.12 -30.89
CA ALA A 27 -18.20 35.19 -31.79
C ALA A 27 -18.19 33.84 -31.06
N ALA A 28 -19.05 32.92 -31.50
CA ALA A 28 -18.90 31.52 -31.14
C ALA A 28 -17.45 31.13 -31.48
N ALA A 29 -16.68 30.72 -30.48
CA ALA A 29 -15.35 30.17 -30.72
C ALA A 29 -15.50 29.06 -31.78
N PRO A 30 -14.62 29.01 -32.81
CA PRO A 30 -14.70 27.96 -33.81
C PRO A 30 -14.69 26.60 -33.11
N PRO A 31 -15.41 25.59 -33.64
CA PRO A 31 -15.40 24.25 -33.06
C PRO A 31 -13.95 23.81 -32.92
N GLN A 32 -13.50 23.63 -31.68
CA GLN A 32 -12.21 23.00 -31.43
C GLN A 32 -12.26 21.63 -32.13
N HIS A 33 -11.29 21.28 -32.95
CA HIS A 33 -11.23 19.96 -33.60
C HIS A 33 -10.24 19.10 -32.82
N GLY A 34 -10.63 17.87 -32.49
CA GLY A 34 -9.79 16.93 -31.76
C GLY A 34 -9.77 17.08 -30.24
N THR A 35 -8.90 16.30 -29.61
CA THR A 35 -8.57 16.32 -28.19
C THR A 35 -7.35 17.22 -27.96
N HIS A 36 -7.47 18.16 -27.03
CA HIS A 36 -6.37 19.07 -26.71
C HIS A 36 -5.39 18.46 -25.73
N ASP A 37 -4.10 18.60 -26.02
CA ASP A 37 -3.03 18.25 -25.09
C ASP A 37 -2.85 19.36 -24.05
N TYR A 38 -2.74 18.98 -22.78
CA TYR A 38 -2.57 19.90 -21.66
C TYR A 38 -1.51 19.37 -20.72
N SER A 39 -0.70 20.28 -20.16
CA SER A 39 0.12 19.97 -18.99
C SER A 39 -0.76 19.48 -17.84
N GLN A 40 -0.30 18.43 -17.16
CA GLN A 40 -0.99 17.83 -16.03
C GLN A 40 -0.26 18.13 -14.72
N LYS A 41 -1.02 18.14 -13.62
CA LYS A 41 -0.48 18.10 -12.25
C LYS A 41 -0.92 16.81 -11.60
N PHE A 42 0.03 15.99 -11.13
CA PHE A 42 -0.24 14.79 -10.37
C PHE A 42 -0.19 15.06 -8.86
N SER A 43 -1.06 14.41 -8.10
CA SER A 43 -1.12 14.50 -6.65
C SER A 43 -1.74 13.22 -6.09
N SER A 44 -1.34 12.83 -4.88
CA SER A 44 -2.05 11.75 -4.18
C SER A 44 -3.29 12.29 -3.47
N VAL A 45 -4.33 11.47 -3.38
CA VAL A 45 -5.39 11.65 -2.38
C VAL A 45 -4.80 11.29 -1.03
N ALA A 46 -4.89 12.19 -0.06
CA ALA A 46 -4.29 12.01 1.24
C ALA A 46 -4.99 10.88 2.04
N ILE A 47 -4.28 9.78 2.25
CA ILE A 47 -4.60 8.74 3.23
C ILE A 47 -3.51 8.71 4.29
N THR A 48 -2.24 8.84 3.88
CA THR A 48 -1.05 8.89 4.74
C THR A 48 -0.71 7.55 5.40
N GLY A 49 0.06 6.73 4.68
CA GLY A 49 0.39 5.34 5.02
C GLY A 49 -0.57 4.37 4.36
N GLY A 50 -1.23 3.56 5.18
CA GLY A 50 -2.23 2.57 4.77
C GLY A 50 -1.67 1.22 4.31
N GLY A 51 -0.38 0.95 4.53
CA GLY A 51 0.30 -0.29 4.17
C GLY A 51 1.47 -0.60 5.10
N TYR A 52 2.19 -1.68 4.81
CA TYR A 52 3.20 -2.24 5.70
C TYR A 52 4.61 -1.67 5.46
N ILE A 53 5.11 -0.95 6.46
CA ILE A 53 6.47 -0.41 6.47
C ILE A 53 7.48 -1.46 6.92
N THR A 54 8.24 -2.02 5.98
CA THR A 54 9.10 -3.19 6.22
C THR A 54 10.52 -2.83 6.67
N GLY A 55 10.98 -1.59 6.46
CA GLY A 55 12.30 -1.14 6.89
C GLY A 55 12.43 0.38 6.94
N ILE A 56 13.21 0.89 7.89
CA ILE A 56 13.60 2.30 8.01
C ILE A 56 15.12 2.31 8.20
N VAL A 57 15.84 3.02 7.33
CA VAL A 57 17.31 3.06 7.32
C VAL A 57 17.76 4.51 7.29
N ALA A 58 18.69 4.89 8.17
CA ALA A 58 19.30 6.21 8.19
C ALA A 58 20.76 6.15 7.76
N HIS A 59 21.23 7.19 7.07
CA HIS A 59 22.64 7.32 6.73
C HIS A 59 23.47 7.54 8.00
N PRO A 60 24.58 6.80 8.20
CA PRO A 60 25.38 6.91 9.42
C PRO A 60 26.16 8.23 9.52
N THR A 61 26.41 8.89 8.39
CA THR A 61 27.28 10.10 8.32
C THR A 61 26.61 11.32 7.70
N GLU A 62 25.35 11.22 7.25
CA GLU A 62 24.61 12.36 6.68
C GLU A 62 23.33 12.62 7.49
N LYS A 63 23.18 13.85 7.99
CA LYS A 63 22.03 14.23 8.80
C LYS A 63 20.78 14.38 7.92
N HIS A 64 19.65 13.90 8.43
CA HIS A 64 18.32 13.89 7.81
C HIS A 64 18.19 13.01 6.57
N LEU A 65 19.22 12.25 6.22
CA LEU A 65 19.14 11.29 5.13
C LEU A 65 18.61 9.95 5.64
N MET A 66 17.32 9.73 5.41
CA MET A 66 16.62 8.49 5.80
C MET A 66 15.83 7.96 4.61
N TYR A 67 15.69 6.64 4.59
CA TYR A 67 14.90 5.92 3.60
C TYR A 67 13.97 4.94 4.29
N THR A 68 12.84 4.65 3.66
CA THR A 68 11.98 3.55 4.08
C THR A 68 11.60 2.69 2.88
N ARG A 69 11.54 1.38 3.12
CA ARG A 69 11.09 0.36 2.17
C ARG A 69 9.74 -0.18 2.61
N THR A 70 8.95 -0.58 1.62
CA THR A 70 7.65 -1.17 1.83
C THR A 70 7.48 -2.39 0.91
N ASP A 71 6.49 -3.23 1.20
CA ASP A 71 6.40 -4.56 0.56
C ASP A 71 5.80 -4.53 -0.84
N ILE A 72 4.81 -3.66 -1.07
CA ILE A 72 4.16 -3.46 -2.37
C ILE A 72 4.25 -2.03 -2.89
N GLY A 73 4.82 -1.09 -2.13
CA GLY A 73 4.88 0.31 -2.51
C GLY A 73 6.27 0.81 -2.87
N SER A 74 6.35 2.11 -3.21
CA SER A 74 7.61 2.76 -3.53
C SER A 74 8.62 2.65 -2.39
N THR A 75 9.90 2.80 -2.73
CA THR A 75 10.89 3.25 -1.75
C THR A 75 10.70 4.74 -1.52
N TYR A 76 10.87 5.23 -0.29
CA TYR A 76 10.77 6.66 -0.01
C TYR A 76 12.04 7.22 0.63
N ARG A 77 12.35 8.49 0.34
CA ARG A 77 13.39 9.28 1.04
C ARG A 77 12.75 10.36 1.89
N TRP A 78 13.22 10.55 3.11
CA TRP A 78 12.77 11.65 3.97
C TRP A 78 13.26 13.01 3.43
N SER A 79 12.39 14.00 3.43
CA SER A 79 12.69 15.39 3.06
C SER A 79 12.43 16.31 4.25
N GLU A 80 13.48 16.60 5.03
CA GLU A 80 13.42 17.50 6.18
C GLU A 80 12.77 18.86 5.87
N PRO A 81 13.12 19.58 4.77
CA PRO A 81 12.51 20.88 4.50
C PRO A 81 11.00 20.84 4.26
N LYS A 82 10.48 19.69 3.81
CA LYS A 82 9.06 19.47 3.51
C LYS A 82 8.34 18.71 4.63
N GLN A 83 9.07 18.17 5.60
CA GLN A 83 8.57 17.25 6.63
C GLN A 83 7.71 16.11 6.04
N GLN A 84 8.18 15.51 4.94
CA GLN A 84 7.47 14.42 4.26
C GLN A 84 8.44 13.44 3.61
N TRP A 85 7.96 12.23 3.39
CA TRP A 85 8.59 11.20 2.57
C TRP A 85 8.30 11.45 1.08
N LEU A 86 9.32 11.28 0.24
CA LEU A 86 9.24 11.43 -1.21
C LEU A 86 9.36 10.06 -1.87
N PRO A 87 8.40 9.64 -2.72
CA PRO A 87 8.51 8.40 -3.46
C PRO A 87 9.67 8.48 -4.46
N LEU A 88 10.38 7.38 -4.67
CA LEU A 88 11.57 7.32 -5.53
C LEU A 88 11.35 6.45 -6.77
N THR A 89 10.29 5.63 -6.83
CA THR A 89 10.12 4.63 -7.88
C THR A 89 8.82 4.76 -8.67
N ASP A 90 8.23 5.96 -8.68
CA ASP A 90 6.98 6.25 -9.41
C ASP A 90 7.13 6.19 -10.94
N PHE A 91 8.36 6.09 -11.46
CA PHE A 91 8.63 5.84 -12.88
C PHE A 91 8.42 4.37 -13.32
N ILE A 92 8.23 3.43 -12.39
CA ILE A 92 8.07 2.01 -12.73
C ILE A 92 6.78 1.81 -13.55
N ALA A 93 6.92 1.32 -14.78
CA ALA A 93 5.81 1.01 -15.68
C ALA A 93 5.01 -0.23 -15.25
N ALA A 94 3.78 -0.37 -15.73
CA ALA A 94 2.88 -1.49 -15.44
C ALA A 94 3.49 -2.87 -15.74
N GLU A 95 4.25 -2.99 -16.83
CA GLU A 95 4.94 -4.22 -17.22
C GLU A 95 6.08 -4.63 -16.26
N ASN A 96 6.52 -3.70 -15.39
CA ASN A 96 7.55 -3.94 -14.39
C ASN A 96 7.00 -3.81 -12.96
N VAL A 97 5.69 -3.96 -12.76
CA VAL A 97 5.02 -3.79 -11.46
C VAL A 97 5.62 -4.66 -10.35
N ASN A 98 6.25 -5.80 -10.67
CA ASN A 98 6.98 -6.60 -9.69
C ASN A 98 8.11 -5.83 -8.99
N TRP A 99 8.69 -4.80 -9.63
CA TRP A 99 9.74 -3.95 -9.05
C TRP A 99 9.20 -2.91 -8.05
N MET A 100 7.88 -2.79 -7.91
CA MET A 100 7.29 -1.87 -6.93
C MET A 100 7.35 -2.40 -5.49
N GLY A 101 8.18 -3.38 -5.17
CA GLY A 101 8.37 -3.85 -3.79
C GLY A 101 9.85 -3.89 -3.47
N THR A 102 10.26 -3.20 -2.40
CA THR A 102 11.67 -3.06 -2.03
C THR A 102 12.06 -4.08 -0.97
N GLU A 103 12.86 -5.08 -1.37
CA GLU A 103 13.35 -6.14 -0.49
C GLU A 103 14.36 -5.60 0.51
N SER A 104 15.30 -4.75 0.06
CA SER A 104 16.36 -4.23 0.92
C SER A 104 16.95 -2.93 0.41
N ILE A 105 17.44 -2.10 1.34
CA ILE A 105 18.13 -0.84 1.08
C ILE A 105 19.56 -0.94 1.62
N ALA A 106 20.54 -0.52 0.83
CA ALA A 106 21.90 -0.33 1.30
C ALA A 106 22.42 1.09 1.01
N LEU A 107 23.15 1.63 1.97
CA LEU A 107 23.75 2.96 1.93
C LEU A 107 25.27 2.84 2.01
N ASP A 108 25.99 3.68 1.28
CA ASP A 108 27.45 3.73 1.31
C ASP A 108 27.92 4.73 2.37
N PRO A 109 28.52 4.29 3.49
CA PRO A 109 28.86 5.18 4.60
C PRO A 109 29.87 6.28 4.24
N HIS A 110 30.62 6.12 3.14
CA HIS A 110 31.61 7.08 2.65
C HIS A 110 31.12 7.96 1.50
N HIS A 111 29.98 7.61 0.90
CA HIS A 111 29.41 8.32 -0.25
C HIS A 111 27.90 8.53 -0.04
N PRO A 112 27.49 9.57 0.70
CA PRO A 112 26.10 9.76 1.12
C PRO A 112 25.10 9.95 -0.02
N ASN A 113 25.57 10.22 -1.24
CA ASN A 113 24.70 10.30 -2.41
C ASN A 113 24.36 8.93 -3.01
N ARG A 114 25.08 7.87 -2.63
CA ARG A 114 24.86 6.53 -3.16
C ARG A 114 23.71 5.83 -2.46
N LEU A 115 22.82 5.27 -3.27
CA LEU A 115 21.68 4.47 -2.81
C LEU A 115 21.59 3.20 -3.67
N TYR A 116 21.43 2.06 -2.99
CA TYR A 116 21.24 0.77 -3.65
C TYR A 116 19.93 0.15 -3.17
N LEU A 117 19.06 -0.22 -4.11
CA LEU A 117 17.76 -0.83 -3.83
C LEU A 117 17.69 -2.21 -4.48
N ALA A 118 17.24 -3.21 -3.72
CA ALA A 118 16.87 -4.53 -4.22
C ALA A 118 15.34 -4.56 -4.43
N GLN A 119 14.88 -4.69 -5.68
CA GLN A 119 13.48 -4.58 -6.07
C GLN A 119 12.92 -5.89 -6.63
N GLY A 120 11.77 -6.33 -6.13
CA GLY A 120 11.05 -7.52 -6.59
C GLY A 120 10.09 -8.05 -5.53
N ARG A 121 8.77 -8.00 -5.79
CA ARG A 121 7.73 -8.40 -4.82
C ARG A 121 7.69 -9.90 -4.56
N TYR A 122 7.88 -10.72 -5.60
CA TYR A 122 7.67 -12.16 -5.51
C TYR A 122 8.81 -12.99 -6.10
N VAL A 123 9.04 -14.14 -5.46
CA VAL A 123 10.00 -15.14 -5.91
C VAL A 123 9.40 -15.87 -7.12
N THR A 124 9.75 -15.40 -8.32
CA THR A 124 9.25 -15.95 -9.60
C THR A 124 10.33 -15.89 -10.68
N ASP A 125 10.26 -16.83 -11.63
CA ASP A 125 11.12 -16.87 -12.81
C ASP A 125 10.55 -16.05 -13.99
N THR A 126 9.28 -15.64 -13.93
CA THR A 126 8.58 -14.98 -15.04
C THR A 126 8.78 -13.46 -15.07
N ASP A 127 8.92 -12.84 -13.90
CA ASP A 127 9.07 -11.39 -13.74
C ASP A 127 10.35 -11.10 -12.94
N PRO A 128 11.47 -10.80 -13.62
CA PRO A 128 12.77 -10.77 -12.97
C PRO A 128 12.85 -9.64 -11.94
N ALA A 129 13.57 -9.84 -10.85
CA ALA A 129 13.93 -8.79 -9.91
C ALA A 129 15.03 -7.86 -10.49
N ALA A 130 15.30 -6.74 -9.82
CA ALA A 130 16.30 -5.77 -10.25
C ALA A 130 17.02 -5.09 -9.07
N PHE A 131 18.26 -4.67 -9.33
CA PHE A 131 18.99 -3.74 -8.49
C PHE A 131 18.91 -2.34 -9.10
N PHE A 132 18.48 -1.36 -8.30
CA PHE A 132 18.52 0.06 -8.69
C PHE A 132 19.69 0.73 -7.98
N VAL A 133 20.51 1.44 -8.75
CA VAL A 133 21.75 2.07 -8.27
C VAL A 133 21.69 3.55 -8.57
N SER A 134 21.84 4.38 -7.54
CA SER A 134 21.80 5.83 -7.66
C SER A 134 23.08 6.45 -7.10
N ASP A 135 23.49 7.58 -7.69
CA ASP A 135 24.57 8.47 -7.24
C ASP A 135 24.03 9.86 -6.80
N ASP A 136 22.69 9.99 -6.66
CA ASP A 136 22.00 11.26 -6.36
C ASP A 136 20.83 11.08 -5.36
N GLN A 137 20.98 10.15 -4.42
CA GLN A 137 20.01 9.85 -3.36
C GLN A 137 18.63 9.41 -3.87
N GLY A 138 18.61 8.75 -5.03
CA GLY A 138 17.42 8.18 -5.66
C GLY A 138 16.61 9.16 -6.51
N ALA A 139 17.21 10.27 -6.97
CA ALA A 139 16.56 11.12 -7.98
C ALA A 139 16.64 10.49 -9.39
N SER A 140 17.68 9.70 -9.66
CA SER A 140 17.82 8.86 -10.85
C SER A 140 18.48 7.52 -10.51
N PHE A 141 18.26 6.52 -11.37
CA PHE A 141 18.77 5.17 -11.15
C PHE A 141 19.30 4.54 -12.44
N ASP A 142 20.47 3.90 -12.34
CA ASP A 142 20.84 2.79 -13.22
C ASP A 142 20.14 1.51 -12.75
N ILE A 143 19.57 0.74 -13.67
CA ILE A 143 18.80 -0.47 -13.36
C ILE A 143 19.51 -1.70 -13.93
N TYR A 144 19.84 -2.65 -13.05
CA TYR A 144 20.48 -3.91 -13.41
C TYR A 144 19.54 -5.08 -13.06
N LYS A 145 19.26 -5.94 -14.04
CA LYS A 145 18.49 -7.17 -13.80
C LYS A 145 19.22 -8.06 -12.79
N ALA A 146 18.53 -8.49 -11.74
CA ALA A 146 19.08 -9.42 -10.77
C ALA A 146 19.22 -10.83 -11.40
N PRO A 147 20.30 -11.57 -11.09
CA PRO A 147 20.46 -12.94 -11.59
C PRO A 147 19.63 -13.98 -10.83
N PHE A 148 18.96 -13.58 -9.75
CA PHE A 148 18.14 -14.39 -8.86
C PHE A 148 16.83 -13.65 -8.51
N PRO A 149 15.78 -14.36 -8.08
CA PRO A 149 14.53 -13.72 -7.65
C PRO A 149 14.64 -13.03 -6.28
N MET A 150 13.73 -12.10 -6.01
CA MET A 150 13.53 -11.40 -4.73
C MET A 150 12.08 -11.55 -4.27
N GLY A 151 11.76 -11.17 -3.04
CA GLY A 151 10.42 -11.37 -2.47
C GLY A 151 10.05 -10.31 -1.43
N ALA A 152 10.07 -9.04 -1.80
CA ALA A 152 9.70 -7.92 -0.93
C ALA A 152 8.30 -8.06 -0.30
N ASN A 153 7.38 -8.79 -0.95
CA ASN A 153 6.05 -9.13 -0.43
C ASN A 153 5.90 -10.63 -0.07
N GLY A 154 7.02 -11.33 0.16
CA GLY A 154 7.07 -12.71 0.65
C GLY A 154 7.07 -12.79 2.18
N LEU A 155 6.98 -14.02 2.71
CA LEU A 155 7.24 -14.27 4.14
C LEU A 155 8.68 -13.85 4.50
N GLY A 156 8.90 -13.42 5.75
CA GLY A 156 10.19 -12.95 6.23
C GLY A 156 10.62 -11.56 5.75
N ARG A 157 9.74 -10.81 5.06
CA ARG A 157 10.02 -9.43 4.59
C ARG A 157 10.23 -8.40 5.71
N ASN A 158 9.76 -8.73 6.91
CA ASN A 158 10.02 -8.03 8.18
C ASN A 158 11.51 -8.08 8.60
N ASN A 159 12.28 -9.03 8.10
CA ASN A 159 13.70 -9.17 8.43
C ASN A 159 14.55 -8.27 7.52
N GLY A 160 15.84 -8.14 7.81
CA GLY A 160 16.75 -7.30 7.03
C GLY A 160 17.85 -6.63 7.85
N GLU A 161 18.75 -5.90 7.21
CA GLU A 161 18.83 -5.67 5.75
C GLU A 161 19.66 -6.75 5.03
N ARG A 162 19.15 -7.26 3.90
CA ARG A 162 19.79 -8.32 3.09
C ARG A 162 20.95 -7.80 2.24
N LEU A 163 20.87 -6.54 1.82
CA LEU A 163 21.87 -5.85 1.01
C LEU A 163 22.78 -5.01 1.91
N ALA A 164 24.10 -5.14 1.75
CA ALA A 164 25.07 -4.36 2.52
C ALA A 164 26.26 -3.91 1.67
N VAL A 165 26.70 -2.67 1.85
CA VAL A 165 27.93 -2.12 1.26
C VAL A 165 29.11 -2.42 2.19
N ASN A 166 30.24 -2.85 1.62
CA ASN A 166 31.47 -3.04 2.39
C ASN A 166 32.02 -1.67 2.84
N PRO A 167 32.14 -1.39 4.16
CA PRO A 167 32.63 -0.11 4.66
C PRO A 167 34.12 0.13 4.40
N PHE A 168 34.86 -0.84 3.87
CA PHE A 168 36.27 -0.68 3.47
C PHE A 168 36.46 -0.66 1.95
N ASN A 169 35.40 -0.90 1.17
CA ASN A 169 35.42 -0.92 -0.27
C ASN A 169 34.02 -0.56 -0.83
N SER A 170 33.82 0.70 -1.16
CA SER A 170 32.56 1.26 -1.63
C SER A 170 32.01 0.68 -2.94
N ASP A 171 32.82 -0.09 -3.68
CA ASP A 171 32.37 -0.80 -4.90
C ASP A 171 31.89 -2.23 -4.63
N GLU A 172 32.13 -2.73 -3.41
CA GLU A 172 31.78 -4.09 -3.01
C GLU A 172 30.47 -4.13 -2.22
N LEU A 173 29.54 -4.94 -2.70
CA LEU A 173 28.24 -5.17 -2.06
C LEU A 173 27.99 -6.66 -1.88
N TRP A 174 27.26 -6.99 -0.83
CA TRP A 174 26.85 -8.35 -0.51
C TRP A 174 25.34 -8.42 -0.40
N PHE A 175 24.75 -9.50 -0.90
CA PHE A 175 23.32 -9.71 -0.88
C PHE A 175 22.98 -11.15 -0.46
N GLY A 176 22.24 -11.25 0.64
CA GLY A 176 21.61 -12.51 1.06
C GLY A 176 20.33 -12.76 0.28
N THR A 177 20.33 -13.78 -0.59
CA THR A 177 19.15 -14.09 -1.42
C THR A 177 18.14 -14.98 -0.70
N ARG A 178 16.94 -15.10 -1.28
CA ARG A 178 15.87 -16.00 -0.80
C ARG A 178 16.08 -17.47 -1.19
N THR A 179 16.72 -17.73 -2.32
CA THR A 179 16.75 -19.06 -2.95
C THR A 179 18.14 -19.53 -3.36
N GLU A 180 19.12 -18.64 -3.47
CA GLU A 180 20.40 -18.90 -4.13
C GLU A 180 21.62 -18.56 -3.24
N GLY A 181 21.44 -18.56 -1.92
CA GLY A 181 22.51 -18.29 -0.96
C GLY A 181 23.05 -16.87 -1.01
N LEU A 182 24.35 -16.73 -0.79
CA LEU A 182 25.03 -15.44 -0.61
C LEU A 182 25.75 -15.01 -1.89
N TRP A 183 25.58 -13.75 -2.27
CA TRP A 183 26.18 -13.19 -3.49
C TRP A 183 26.98 -11.94 -3.20
N LYS A 184 28.02 -11.71 -4.01
CA LYS A 184 28.89 -10.54 -3.94
C LYS A 184 28.98 -9.84 -5.29
N SER A 185 28.88 -8.51 -5.28
CA SER A 185 29.25 -7.63 -6.37
C SER A 185 30.54 -6.89 -6.02
N THR A 186 31.36 -6.59 -7.03
CA THR A 186 32.58 -5.77 -6.90
C THR A 186 32.56 -4.58 -7.86
N ASP A 187 31.39 -4.27 -8.41
CA ASP A 187 31.18 -3.26 -9.44
C ASP A 187 29.85 -2.53 -9.20
N ARG A 188 29.53 -2.26 -7.93
CA ARG A 188 28.36 -1.47 -7.51
C ARG A 188 27.02 -2.07 -7.96
N ALA A 189 26.81 -3.35 -7.67
CA ALA A 189 25.60 -4.14 -7.95
C ALA A 189 25.31 -4.39 -9.44
N LYS A 190 26.23 -4.04 -10.35
CA LYS A 190 26.07 -4.28 -11.79
C LYS A 190 26.20 -5.75 -12.15
N THR A 191 27.16 -6.46 -11.58
CA THR A 191 27.30 -7.91 -11.72
C THR A 191 27.48 -8.57 -10.35
N TRP A 192 27.04 -9.83 -10.26
CA TRP A 192 27.06 -10.59 -9.02
C TRP A 192 27.71 -11.95 -9.24
N LYS A 193 28.48 -12.40 -8.24
CA LYS A 193 29.08 -13.73 -8.17
C LYS A 193 28.63 -14.43 -6.90
N ASN A 194 28.24 -15.70 -7.04
CA ASN A 194 27.84 -16.52 -5.91
C ASN A 194 29.05 -16.80 -5.00
N VAL A 195 28.85 -16.73 -3.69
CA VAL A 195 29.82 -17.12 -2.67
C VAL A 195 29.63 -18.61 -2.38
N THR A 196 30.16 -19.45 -3.28
CA THR A 196 29.85 -20.89 -3.36
C THR A 196 30.35 -21.72 -2.17
N ASN A 197 31.19 -21.15 -1.31
CA ASN A 197 31.70 -21.76 -0.09
C ASN A 197 30.89 -21.35 1.16
N TYR A 198 29.80 -20.60 1.02
CA TYR A 198 28.91 -20.30 2.13
C TYR A 198 28.23 -21.59 2.63
N PRO A 199 28.19 -21.86 3.96
CA PRO A 199 27.89 -23.22 4.45
C PRO A 199 26.47 -23.72 4.19
N ASP A 200 25.48 -22.84 4.19
CA ASP A 200 24.07 -23.21 4.00
C ASP A 200 23.34 -22.12 3.20
N ALA A 201 22.96 -22.42 1.97
CA ALA A 201 22.26 -21.46 1.11
C ALA A 201 20.87 -21.07 1.64
N ALA A 202 20.28 -21.86 2.55
CA ALA A 202 18.94 -21.69 3.12
C ALA A 202 17.86 -21.43 2.04
N GLY A 203 17.96 -22.09 0.88
CA GLY A 203 17.13 -21.81 -0.30
C GLY A 203 15.68 -22.30 -0.21
N ASP A 204 14.95 -21.91 0.84
CA ASP A 204 13.57 -22.29 1.16
C ASP A 204 12.52 -21.24 0.72
N GLY A 205 12.96 -20.17 0.03
CA GLY A 205 12.12 -19.02 -0.32
C GLY A 205 12.16 -17.88 0.71
N ILE A 206 12.80 -18.10 1.87
CA ILE A 206 13.11 -17.09 2.88
C ILE A 206 14.59 -16.73 2.85
N GLY A 207 15.49 -17.72 2.88
CA GLY A 207 16.91 -17.53 2.63
C GLY A 207 17.70 -16.77 3.69
N ILE A 208 18.71 -16.05 3.21
CA ILE A 208 19.62 -15.25 4.04
C ILE A 208 18.98 -13.90 4.34
N LEU A 209 18.69 -13.66 5.62
CA LEU A 209 17.87 -12.55 6.11
C LEU A 209 18.63 -11.24 6.28
N PHE A 210 19.92 -11.29 6.63
CA PHE A 210 20.74 -10.09 6.78
C PHE A 210 22.24 -10.34 6.54
N VAL A 211 22.94 -9.28 6.15
CA VAL A 211 24.40 -9.22 6.05
C VAL A 211 24.90 -8.00 6.83
N VAL A 212 25.81 -8.21 7.79
CA VAL A 212 26.35 -7.14 8.66
C VAL A 212 27.87 -7.14 8.58
N PHE A 213 28.44 -6.08 8.02
CA PHE A 213 29.88 -5.83 8.08
C PHE A 213 30.30 -5.32 9.46
N ASP A 214 31.46 -5.74 9.93
CA ASP A 214 32.12 -5.06 11.05
C ASP A 214 32.83 -3.80 10.52
N PRO A 215 32.37 -2.58 10.87
CA PRO A 215 32.96 -1.35 10.35
C PRO A 215 34.36 -1.05 10.91
N LYS A 216 34.85 -1.83 11.89
CA LYS A 216 36.17 -1.65 12.52
C LYS A 216 37.16 -2.74 12.13
N ASN A 217 36.69 -3.88 11.62
CA ASN A 217 37.54 -5.03 11.29
C ASN A 217 37.33 -5.46 9.84
N SER A 218 38.18 -4.97 8.94
CA SER A 218 38.16 -5.36 7.53
C SER A 218 38.18 -6.88 7.36
N GLY A 219 37.33 -7.39 6.47
CA GLY A 219 37.16 -8.83 6.23
C GLY A 219 36.24 -9.55 7.21
N THR A 220 35.77 -8.89 8.27
CA THR A 220 34.80 -9.48 9.21
C THR A 220 33.36 -9.17 8.78
N ILE A 221 32.57 -10.23 8.58
CA ILE A 221 31.17 -10.14 8.13
C ILE A 221 30.37 -11.17 8.92
N TYR A 222 29.19 -10.79 9.39
CA TYR A 222 28.20 -11.64 10.03
C TYR A 222 26.99 -11.81 9.12
N VAL A 223 26.48 -13.03 9.00
CA VAL A 223 25.36 -13.38 8.11
C VAL A 223 24.35 -14.23 8.89
N GLY A 224 23.07 -13.91 8.76
CA GLY A 224 21.98 -14.67 9.37
C GLY A 224 21.05 -15.25 8.32
N ALA A 225 20.81 -16.56 8.40
CA ALA A 225 19.91 -17.31 7.54
C ALA A 225 18.70 -17.85 8.30
N ASN A 226 17.58 -18.03 7.58
CA ASN A 226 16.32 -18.53 8.12
C ASN A 226 16.35 -20.06 8.38
N VAL A 227 17.32 -20.52 9.16
CA VAL A 227 17.46 -21.92 9.54
C VAL A 227 17.95 -22.02 10.99
N PRO A 228 17.63 -23.12 11.71
CA PRO A 228 18.24 -23.41 13.00
C PRO A 228 19.78 -23.35 12.92
N ASN A 229 20.41 -22.65 13.87
CA ASN A 229 21.86 -22.37 13.84
C ASN A 229 22.35 -21.55 12.62
N GLY A 230 21.47 -20.74 12.03
CA GLY A 230 21.72 -19.98 10.80
C GLY A 230 22.64 -18.77 10.92
N LEU A 231 23.34 -18.55 12.04
CA LEU A 231 24.31 -17.46 12.16
C LEU A 231 25.73 -17.92 11.78
N TYR A 232 26.31 -17.22 10.82
CA TYR A 232 27.66 -17.46 10.32
C TYR A 232 28.51 -16.19 10.35
N TYR A 233 29.82 -16.35 10.36
CA TYR A 233 30.77 -15.26 10.20
C TYR A 233 31.98 -15.66 9.36
N THR A 234 32.63 -14.66 8.79
CA THR A 234 33.95 -14.73 8.17
C THR A 234 34.85 -13.66 8.79
N LYS A 235 36.18 -13.83 8.69
CA LYS A 235 37.20 -12.82 9.06
C LYS A 235 38.17 -12.53 7.92
N ASP A 236 37.96 -13.13 6.75
CA ASP A 236 38.87 -13.12 5.61
C ASP A 236 38.14 -12.77 4.29
N ASN A 237 37.14 -11.89 4.36
CA ASN A 237 36.32 -11.45 3.23
C ASN A 237 35.57 -12.61 2.52
N GLY A 238 35.16 -13.62 3.31
CA GLY A 238 34.39 -14.77 2.85
C GLY A 238 35.20 -15.87 2.17
N ALA A 239 36.53 -15.88 2.34
CA ALA A 239 37.35 -17.01 1.90
C ALA A 239 37.09 -18.26 2.76
N THR A 240 36.85 -18.07 4.05
CA THR A 240 36.35 -19.11 4.96
C THR A 240 35.13 -18.63 5.76
N TRP A 241 34.27 -19.59 6.13
CA TRP A 241 33.04 -19.36 6.89
C TRP A 241 33.00 -20.26 8.11
N HIS A 242 32.50 -19.71 9.20
CA HIS A 242 32.35 -20.39 10.47
C HIS A 242 30.97 -20.13 11.05
N SER A 243 30.35 -21.14 11.65
CA SER A 243 29.17 -20.93 12.50
C SER A 243 29.55 -20.05 13.69
N ILE A 244 28.68 -19.13 14.13
CA ILE A 244 28.93 -18.36 15.36
C ILE A 244 28.92 -19.33 16.55
N PRO A 245 30.03 -19.45 17.31
CA PRO A 245 30.12 -20.41 18.41
C PRO A 245 29.06 -20.17 19.47
N GLY A 246 28.42 -21.25 19.94
CA GLY A 246 27.48 -21.23 21.06
C GLY A 246 26.14 -20.54 20.77
N GLN A 247 25.81 -20.28 19.51
CA GLN A 247 24.48 -19.74 19.15
C GLN A 247 23.35 -20.68 19.60
N PRO A 248 22.11 -20.16 19.80
CA PRO A 248 20.98 -20.97 20.24
C PRO A 248 20.68 -22.12 19.28
N SER A 249 20.73 -23.35 19.79
CA SER A 249 20.56 -24.57 19.00
C SER A 249 19.29 -25.36 19.33
N ALA A 250 18.52 -24.93 20.33
CA ALA A 250 17.25 -25.51 20.75
C ALA A 250 16.43 -24.45 21.54
N TRP A 251 15.12 -24.65 21.62
CA TRP A 251 14.26 -23.88 22.52
C TRP A 251 14.46 -24.28 23.98
N ASP A 252 14.44 -23.31 24.88
CA ASP A 252 14.33 -23.60 26.31
C ASP A 252 12.93 -24.17 26.62
N PRO A 253 12.81 -25.40 27.14
CA PRO A 253 11.53 -25.98 27.52
C PRO A 253 10.71 -25.12 28.49
N ALA A 254 11.36 -24.25 29.27
CA ALA A 254 10.68 -23.33 30.19
C ALA A 254 9.91 -22.20 29.48
N LEU A 255 10.21 -21.93 28.20
CA LEU A 255 9.48 -20.95 27.38
C LEU A 255 8.27 -21.57 26.68
N LEU A 256 8.18 -22.90 26.61
CA LEU A 256 7.18 -23.60 25.81
C LEU A 256 5.86 -23.73 26.57
N HIS A 257 4.76 -23.46 25.87
CA HIS A 257 3.40 -23.65 26.37
C HIS A 257 2.87 -25.04 25.99
N ALA A 258 2.30 -25.74 26.98
CA ALA A 258 1.74 -27.07 26.76
C ALA A 258 0.66 -27.06 25.66
N GLY A 259 0.79 -27.94 24.67
CA GLY A 259 -0.12 -28.03 23.53
C GLY A 259 0.20 -27.09 22.37
N HIS A 260 1.28 -26.30 22.47
CA HIS A 260 1.70 -25.35 21.45
C HIS A 260 3.19 -25.53 21.12
N GLU A 261 3.49 -26.32 20.10
CA GLU A 261 4.87 -26.55 19.65
C GLU A 261 5.40 -25.36 18.83
N PRO A 262 6.69 -24.97 18.98
CA PRO A 262 7.32 -23.99 18.10
C PRO A 262 7.32 -24.43 16.64
N ALA A 263 7.21 -23.47 15.71
CA ALA A 263 7.24 -23.75 14.28
C ALA A 263 8.62 -24.20 13.75
N SER A 264 9.68 -24.06 14.55
CA SER A 264 11.05 -24.47 14.22
C SER A 264 11.71 -25.17 15.40
N THR A 265 12.70 -26.03 15.13
CA THR A 265 13.38 -26.82 16.17
C THR A 265 14.31 -25.99 17.07
N ALA A 266 14.68 -24.78 16.64
CA ALA A 266 15.48 -23.83 17.41
C ALA A 266 15.15 -22.39 16.98
N PRO A 267 15.50 -21.37 17.78
CA PRO A 267 15.28 -19.97 17.43
C PRO A 267 15.91 -19.59 16.08
N LEU A 268 15.11 -18.99 15.20
CA LEU A 268 15.53 -18.46 13.89
C LEU A 268 15.96 -16.99 14.04
N PRO A 269 17.15 -16.60 13.56
CA PRO A 269 17.60 -15.21 13.68
C PRO A 269 16.77 -14.31 12.75
N MET A 270 16.25 -13.20 13.27
CA MET A 270 15.34 -12.30 12.56
C MET A 270 16.08 -11.06 12.05
N ARG A 271 16.71 -10.33 12.98
CA ARG A 271 17.53 -9.15 12.70
C ARG A 271 18.75 -9.14 13.62
N ALA A 272 19.81 -8.48 13.18
CA ALA A 272 21.00 -8.28 13.99
C ALA A 272 21.59 -6.87 13.81
N VAL A 273 22.14 -6.32 14.90
CA VAL A 273 22.87 -5.06 14.88
C VAL A 273 24.19 -5.25 15.63
N LEU A 274 25.29 -4.92 14.95
CA LEU A 274 26.62 -4.91 15.56
C LEU A 274 26.89 -3.53 16.16
N ALA A 275 26.92 -3.46 17.49
CA ALA A 275 27.21 -2.24 18.21
C ALA A 275 28.71 -1.89 18.20
N PRO A 276 29.09 -0.60 18.28
CA PRO A 276 30.50 -0.16 18.25
C PRO A 276 31.44 -0.78 19.31
N ASN A 277 30.91 -1.33 20.40
CA ASN A 277 31.67 -2.02 21.45
C ASN A 277 32.04 -3.48 21.09
N GLY A 278 31.52 -4.00 19.97
CA GLY A 278 31.71 -5.38 19.52
C GLY A 278 30.66 -6.35 20.04
N ILE A 279 29.52 -5.86 20.53
CA ILE A 279 28.36 -6.68 20.87
C ILE A 279 27.46 -6.81 19.63
N LEU A 280 27.12 -8.04 19.27
CA LEU A 280 26.11 -8.35 18.26
C LEU A 280 24.79 -8.65 18.96
N TYR A 281 23.82 -7.75 18.83
CA TYR A 281 22.45 -7.96 19.31
C TYR A 281 21.67 -8.71 18.24
N VAL A 282 20.94 -9.77 18.62
CA VAL A 282 20.18 -10.60 17.68
C VAL A 282 18.80 -10.91 18.26
N SER A 283 17.76 -10.59 17.49
CA SER A 283 16.38 -10.98 17.78
C SER A 283 16.06 -12.31 17.10
N PHE A 284 15.28 -13.15 17.77
CA PHE A 284 14.89 -14.45 17.26
C PHE A 284 13.38 -14.69 17.36
N ALA A 285 12.88 -15.54 16.48
CA ALA A 285 11.52 -16.04 16.48
C ALA A 285 11.48 -17.54 16.11
N ASP A 286 10.31 -18.18 16.20
CA ASP A 286 10.11 -19.55 15.73
C ASP A 286 9.65 -19.66 14.28
N PHE A 287 9.24 -18.54 13.68
CA PHE A 287 8.76 -18.47 12.30
C PHE A 287 9.28 -17.19 11.61
N PRO A 288 9.39 -17.13 10.26
CA PRO A 288 9.97 -15.98 9.56
C PRO A 288 9.20 -14.66 9.72
N GLY A 289 7.90 -14.71 10.02
CA GLY A 289 7.00 -13.55 10.02
C GLY A 289 6.52 -13.12 8.62
N PRO A 290 5.79 -11.99 8.50
CA PRO A 290 5.51 -11.04 9.57
C PRO A 290 4.38 -11.47 10.49
N TYR A 291 3.68 -12.55 10.16
CA TYR A 291 2.60 -13.17 10.92
C TYR A 291 2.95 -14.63 11.27
N ALA A 292 2.16 -15.24 12.17
CA ALA A 292 2.26 -16.64 12.63
C ALA A 292 3.49 -16.98 13.48
N ILE A 293 4.15 -15.98 14.07
CA ILE A 293 5.17 -16.19 15.10
C ILE A 293 4.49 -16.48 16.44
N ASN A 294 4.95 -17.52 17.13
CA ASN A 294 4.43 -17.90 18.44
C ASN A 294 5.44 -17.71 19.57
N TYR A 295 6.73 -17.85 19.26
CA TYR A 295 7.81 -17.81 20.24
C TYR A 295 8.98 -16.97 19.74
N GLY A 296 9.79 -16.46 20.66
CA GLY A 296 11.05 -15.81 20.35
C GLY A 296 11.86 -15.44 21.59
N ILE A 297 13.11 -15.11 21.35
CA ILE A 297 14.08 -14.68 22.37
C ILE A 297 14.90 -13.52 21.82
N PHE A 298 15.56 -12.79 22.72
CA PHE A 298 16.48 -11.72 22.36
C PHE A 298 17.80 -11.90 23.09
N MET A 299 18.89 -11.97 22.34
CA MET A 299 20.20 -12.30 22.88
C MET A 299 21.27 -11.33 22.39
N LYS A 300 22.37 -11.26 23.15
CA LYS A 300 23.58 -10.58 22.71
C LYS A 300 24.77 -11.52 22.69
N TYR A 301 25.65 -11.32 21.72
CA TYR A 301 26.91 -12.04 21.56
C TYR A 301 28.08 -11.08 21.66
N ASN A 302 29.01 -11.35 22.58
CA ASN A 302 30.26 -10.61 22.63
C ASN A 302 31.26 -11.21 21.63
N THR A 303 31.54 -10.49 20.55
CA THR A 303 32.39 -10.97 19.45
C THR A 303 33.85 -11.21 19.85
N LYS A 304 34.30 -10.62 20.97
CA LYS A 304 35.67 -10.78 21.49
C LYS A 304 35.79 -11.98 22.42
N THR A 305 34.85 -12.14 23.35
CA THR A 305 34.88 -13.23 24.34
C THR A 305 34.15 -14.48 23.89
N GLN A 306 33.38 -14.39 22.80
CA GLN A 306 32.54 -15.45 22.26
C GLN A 306 31.47 -15.96 23.24
N VAL A 307 30.97 -15.06 24.09
CA VAL A 307 29.94 -15.37 25.10
C VAL A 307 28.59 -14.85 24.64
N TRP A 308 27.59 -15.73 24.66
CA TRP A 308 26.18 -15.38 24.53
C TRP A 308 25.57 -15.03 25.88
N THR A 309 24.64 -14.08 25.89
CA THR A 309 23.85 -13.73 27.07
C THR A 309 22.41 -13.56 26.64
N ASP A 310 21.51 -14.29 27.31
CA ASP A 310 20.08 -14.07 27.19
C ASP A 310 19.73 -12.75 27.89
N ILE A 311 19.10 -11.86 27.13
CA ILE A 311 18.65 -10.55 27.60
C ILE A 311 17.17 -10.35 27.25
N THR A 312 16.42 -11.42 27.07
CA THR A 312 15.00 -11.37 26.70
C THR A 312 14.21 -10.55 27.74
N PRO A 313 13.41 -9.55 27.31
CA PRO A 313 12.51 -8.83 28.21
C PRO A 313 11.53 -9.78 28.91
N GLY A 314 11.49 -9.71 30.24
CA GLY A 314 10.68 -10.56 31.09
C GLY A 314 10.41 -9.94 32.47
N ALA A 315 9.73 -10.71 33.33
CA ALA A 315 9.26 -10.20 34.62
C ALA A 315 10.38 -9.81 35.61
N SER A 316 11.60 -10.30 35.43
CA SER A 316 12.74 -10.03 36.30
C SER A 316 13.55 -8.79 35.91
N ASN A 317 13.40 -8.30 34.68
CA ASN A 317 14.25 -7.23 34.13
C ASN A 317 13.46 -6.08 33.47
N THR A 318 12.12 -6.11 33.47
CA THR A 318 11.32 -5.11 32.75
C THR A 318 10.43 -4.31 33.69
N TYR A 319 10.37 -2.99 33.47
CA TYR A 319 9.44 -2.08 34.14
C TYR A 319 8.61 -1.26 33.13
N PRO A 320 7.28 -1.12 33.32
CA PRO A 320 6.49 -1.89 34.28
C PRO A 320 6.53 -3.39 33.93
N ALA A 321 6.10 -4.23 34.87
CA ALA A 321 6.19 -5.68 34.68
C ALA A 321 5.27 -6.13 33.52
N PRO A 322 5.66 -7.18 32.76
CA PRO A 322 4.82 -7.74 31.71
C PRO A 322 3.41 -8.09 32.21
N PHE A 323 2.40 -7.87 31.37
CA PHE A 323 1.01 -8.15 31.68
C PHE A 323 0.77 -9.62 32.04
N LYS A 324 -0.15 -9.88 32.97
CA LYS A 324 -0.55 -11.24 33.36
C LYS A 324 -2.07 -11.35 33.55
N PRO A 325 -2.69 -12.45 33.08
CA PRO A 325 -2.10 -13.50 32.23
C PRO A 325 -1.88 -13.01 30.78
N GLN A 326 -0.79 -13.44 30.14
CA GLN A 326 -0.60 -13.27 28.70
C GLN A 326 -1.46 -14.30 27.95
N SER A 327 -2.30 -13.84 27.03
CA SER A 327 -3.01 -14.67 26.06
C SER A 327 -2.02 -15.30 25.08
N TRP A 328 -2.35 -16.51 24.65
CA TRP A 328 -1.63 -17.17 23.57
C TRP A 328 -1.85 -16.43 22.23
N PRO A 329 -0.82 -16.28 21.38
CA PRO A 329 0.61 -16.51 21.63
C PRO A 329 1.32 -15.34 22.35
N PRO A 330 2.45 -15.59 23.04
CA PRO A 330 3.32 -14.53 23.56
C PRO A 330 4.16 -13.82 22.48
N GLY A 331 4.24 -14.40 21.27
CA GLY A 331 4.97 -13.87 20.13
C GLY A 331 6.49 -14.04 20.24
N GLY A 332 7.21 -13.48 19.26
CA GLY A 332 8.69 -13.47 19.21
C GLY A 332 9.25 -12.05 19.21
N PHE A 333 10.48 -11.88 18.71
CA PHE A 333 11.14 -10.57 18.61
C PHE A 333 11.70 -10.31 17.20
N CYS A 334 11.58 -9.08 16.72
CA CYS A 334 12.08 -8.70 15.38
C CYS A 334 12.71 -7.31 15.33
N GLY A 335 11.94 -6.24 15.54
CA GLY A 335 12.45 -4.88 15.44
C GLY A 335 13.57 -4.64 16.46
N ILE A 336 14.72 -4.14 16.00
CA ILE A 336 15.87 -3.78 16.84
C ILE A 336 16.57 -2.57 16.25
N SER A 337 16.90 -1.59 17.10
CA SER A 337 17.77 -0.47 16.76
C SER A 337 18.65 -0.10 17.94
N VAL A 338 19.95 0.00 17.71
CA VAL A 338 20.94 0.43 18.71
C VAL A 338 21.24 1.91 18.50
N ASP A 339 21.40 2.66 19.59
CA ASP A 339 21.81 4.06 19.52
C ASP A 339 23.27 4.14 19.05
N SER A 340 23.49 4.90 17.97
CA SER A 340 24.83 5.15 17.43
C SER A 340 25.78 5.86 18.41
N LYS A 341 25.24 6.59 19.40
CA LYS A 341 25.99 7.35 20.40
C LYS A 341 26.29 6.57 21.67
N ASP A 342 25.52 5.51 21.95
CA ASP A 342 25.70 4.66 23.11
C ASP A 342 25.38 3.19 22.75
N PRO A 343 26.41 2.32 22.65
CA PRO A 343 26.23 0.94 22.22
C PRO A 343 25.44 0.07 23.23
N ASP A 344 25.25 0.53 24.47
CA ASP A 344 24.43 -0.17 25.47
C ASP A 344 22.97 0.30 25.48
N THR A 345 22.65 1.33 24.68
CA THR A 345 21.32 1.89 24.51
C THR A 345 20.66 1.37 23.24
N PHE A 346 19.46 0.80 23.34
CA PHE A 346 18.72 0.27 22.19
C PHE A 346 17.22 0.12 22.47
N VAL A 347 16.45 -0.07 21.41
CA VAL A 347 15.07 -0.55 21.46
C VAL A 347 14.94 -1.91 20.78
N VAL A 348 14.18 -2.83 21.37
CA VAL A 348 13.78 -4.11 20.77
C VAL A 348 12.27 -4.27 20.85
N ILE A 349 11.63 -4.84 19.82
CA ILE A 349 10.17 -4.94 19.72
C ILE A 349 9.75 -6.40 19.54
N SER A 350 8.67 -6.79 20.22
CA SER A 350 8.03 -8.07 19.96
C SER A 350 7.38 -8.12 18.58
N LEU A 351 7.08 -9.32 18.09
CA LEU A 351 6.35 -9.54 16.85
C LEU A 351 5.33 -10.66 17.05
N ASP A 352 4.11 -10.43 16.56
CA ASP A 352 2.94 -11.31 16.69
C ASP A 352 2.55 -11.66 18.12
N ARG A 353 2.74 -10.73 19.06
CA ARG A 353 2.00 -10.82 20.33
C ARG A 353 0.57 -10.33 20.12
N ASP A 354 -0.20 -11.08 19.35
CA ASP A 354 -1.57 -10.78 18.90
C ASP A 354 -2.40 -12.08 18.96
N PRO A 355 -3.67 -12.07 19.43
CA PRO A 355 -4.56 -10.92 19.62
C PRO A 355 -4.44 -10.21 20.98
N GLY A 356 -3.61 -10.73 21.89
CA GLY A 356 -3.50 -10.25 23.27
C GLY A 356 -4.69 -10.65 24.15
N PRO A 357 -4.82 -10.08 25.36
CA PRO A 357 -3.84 -9.20 26.01
C PRO A 357 -2.63 -10.00 26.56
N ALA A 358 -1.43 -9.44 26.63
CA ALA A 358 -1.07 -8.12 26.13
C ALA A 358 -0.77 -8.12 24.62
N LEU A 359 -0.82 -6.94 24.02
CA LEU A 359 -0.37 -6.68 22.64
C LEU A 359 1.16 -6.50 22.58
N ASP A 360 1.69 -6.30 21.37
CA ASP A 360 3.11 -6.06 21.12
C ASP A 360 3.69 -4.89 21.95
N SER A 361 4.93 -5.09 22.41
CA SER A 361 5.67 -4.13 23.25
C SER A 361 6.99 -3.71 22.59
N MET A 362 7.28 -2.41 22.65
CA MET A 362 8.63 -1.86 22.44
C MET A 362 9.35 -1.77 23.79
N TYR A 363 10.53 -2.35 23.89
CA TYR A 363 11.36 -2.36 25.09
C TYR A 363 12.61 -1.51 24.87
N TYR A 364 12.87 -0.58 25.78
CA TYR A 364 14.02 0.32 25.74
C TYR A 364 15.01 -0.01 26.86
N SER A 365 16.30 -0.11 26.53
CA SER A 365 17.38 -0.39 27.50
C SER A 365 18.50 0.63 27.37
N HIS A 366 19.21 0.86 28.48
CA HIS A 366 20.38 1.74 28.61
C HIS A 366 21.61 1.03 29.22
N ASP A 367 21.51 -0.27 29.49
CA ASP A 367 22.52 -1.03 30.22
C ASP A 367 22.89 -2.35 29.53
N GLY A 368 22.71 -2.37 28.20
CA GLY A 368 23.00 -3.52 27.36
C GLY A 368 22.04 -4.67 27.59
N GLY A 369 20.77 -4.39 27.93
CA GLY A 369 19.71 -5.38 28.09
C GLY A 369 19.64 -6.04 29.47
N LYS A 370 20.28 -5.47 30.50
CA LYS A 370 20.12 -5.96 31.87
C LYS A 370 18.78 -5.53 32.44
N THR A 371 18.31 -4.34 32.09
CA THR A 371 16.99 -3.83 32.44
C THR A 371 16.31 -3.12 31.27
N TYR A 372 14.97 -3.08 31.32
CA TYR A 372 14.12 -2.51 30.27
C TYR A 372 13.04 -1.58 30.82
N LYS A 373 12.70 -0.56 30.03
CA LYS A 373 11.43 0.15 30.07
C LYS A 373 10.50 -0.39 28.99
N ASP A 374 9.30 -0.85 29.35
CA ASP A 374 8.26 -1.15 28.35
C ASP A 374 7.62 0.16 27.90
N VAL A 375 8.05 0.63 26.72
CA VAL A 375 7.65 1.89 26.13
C VAL A 375 6.18 1.86 25.74
N SER A 376 5.68 0.73 25.24
CA SER A 376 4.28 0.57 24.84
C SER A 376 3.35 0.71 26.05
N GLN A 377 3.68 0.04 27.15
CA GLN A 377 2.91 0.12 28.38
C GLN A 377 2.96 1.52 29.00
N LEU A 378 4.14 2.16 29.06
CA LEU A 378 4.29 3.52 29.59
C LEU A 378 3.60 4.59 28.73
N SER A 379 3.45 4.35 27.43
CA SER A 379 2.77 5.26 26.50
C SER A 379 1.25 5.07 26.48
N THR A 380 0.74 3.99 27.09
CA THR A 380 -0.68 3.67 27.08
C THR A 380 -1.38 4.24 28.32
N PRO A 381 -2.58 4.83 28.19
CA PRO A 381 -3.38 5.20 29.36
C PRO A 381 -3.66 4.02 30.31
N GLU A 382 -3.70 4.31 31.61
CA GLU A 382 -4.02 3.30 32.63
C GLU A 382 -5.40 2.66 32.38
N GLY A 383 -5.55 1.39 32.76
CA GLY A 383 -6.82 0.67 32.62
C GLY A 383 -7.08 0.04 31.24
N SER A 384 -6.11 0.06 30.32
CA SER A 384 -6.21 -0.57 28.99
C SER A 384 -6.21 -2.10 28.99
N GLY A 385 -5.94 -2.74 30.13
CA GLY A 385 -6.06 -4.21 30.28
C GLY A 385 -5.10 -5.03 29.43
N GLY A 386 -3.90 -4.51 29.13
CA GLY A 386 -2.92 -5.18 28.26
C GLY A 386 -3.03 -4.81 26.78
N TYR A 387 -4.07 -4.08 26.39
CA TYR A 387 -4.25 -3.61 25.02
C TYR A 387 -3.56 -2.26 24.81
N TRP A 388 -2.25 -2.31 24.59
CA TRP A 388 -1.40 -1.13 24.43
C TRP A 388 -1.80 -0.28 23.24
N GLY A 389 -1.79 1.04 23.43
CA GLY A 389 -2.29 1.98 22.45
C GLY A 389 -2.00 3.44 22.74
N HIS A 390 -1.95 4.23 21.67
CA HIS A 390 -1.87 5.67 21.74
C HIS A 390 -3.27 6.27 21.86
N PRO A 391 -3.48 7.31 22.68
CA PRO A 391 -4.66 8.15 22.53
C PRO A 391 -4.84 8.57 21.07
N ILE A 392 -6.04 8.42 20.51
CA ILE A 392 -6.30 8.73 19.10
C ILE A 392 -6.00 10.21 18.75
N SER A 393 -5.99 11.10 19.73
CA SER A 393 -5.58 12.50 19.58
C SER A 393 -4.10 12.69 19.24
N GLN A 394 -3.26 11.66 19.41
CA GLN A 394 -1.86 11.61 18.99
C GLN A 394 -1.70 11.07 17.56
N ALA A 395 -2.73 10.46 16.96
CA ALA A 395 -2.73 10.03 15.56
C ALA A 395 -2.87 11.25 14.63
N LYS A 396 -1.83 12.07 14.60
CA LYS A 396 -1.71 13.31 13.82
C LYS A 396 -0.27 13.50 13.38
N LEU A 397 -0.09 14.22 12.28
CA LEU A 397 1.23 14.63 11.82
C LEU A 397 1.86 15.64 12.78
N LYS A 398 3.15 15.91 12.58
CA LYS A 398 3.89 16.92 13.37
C LYS A 398 3.30 18.34 13.24
N ASP A 399 2.63 18.65 12.12
CA ASP A 399 1.90 19.89 11.92
C ASP A 399 0.47 19.90 12.51
N SER A 400 0.12 18.84 13.25
CA SER A 400 -1.19 18.58 13.87
C SER A 400 -2.32 18.17 12.92
N THR A 401 -2.06 17.92 11.64
CA THR A 401 -3.07 17.33 10.73
C THR A 401 -3.48 15.94 11.22
N PRO A 402 -4.77 15.67 11.49
CA PRO A 402 -5.21 14.39 12.01
C PRO A 402 -5.17 13.27 10.96
N VAL A 403 -4.94 12.03 11.40
CA VAL A 403 -5.02 10.81 10.60
C VAL A 403 -6.13 9.91 11.19
N PRO A 404 -7.41 10.29 11.03
CA PRO A 404 -8.51 9.74 11.85
C PRO A 404 -8.85 8.28 11.57
N TRP A 405 -8.54 7.76 10.37
CA TRP A 405 -8.82 6.36 10.03
C TRP A 405 -7.97 5.36 10.82
N LEU A 406 -6.86 5.77 11.46
CA LEU A 406 -6.04 4.91 12.32
C LEU A 406 -6.77 4.41 13.59
N SER A 407 -7.95 4.95 13.89
CA SER A 407 -8.86 4.37 14.88
C SER A 407 -9.47 3.04 14.43
N PHE A 408 -9.55 2.79 13.12
CA PHE A 408 -10.36 1.75 12.49
C PHE A 408 -11.80 1.72 13.04
N ASN A 409 -12.30 2.90 13.43
CA ASN A 409 -13.56 3.11 14.13
C ASN A 409 -13.77 2.21 15.37
N TRP A 410 -12.69 1.72 16.00
CA TRP A 410 -12.73 0.74 17.10
C TRP A 410 -13.65 -0.44 16.80
N ASN A 411 -13.57 -0.95 15.57
CA ASN A 411 -14.41 -2.02 15.12
C ASN A 411 -14.14 -3.37 15.83
N SER A 412 -15.08 -4.29 15.70
CA SER A 412 -14.88 -5.68 16.08
C SER A 412 -13.70 -6.30 15.32
N GLN A 413 -12.93 -7.11 16.04
CA GLN A 413 -11.85 -7.95 15.50
C GLN A 413 -12.38 -9.34 15.14
N TRP A 414 -11.70 -10.04 14.24
CA TRP A 414 -11.93 -11.45 13.94
C TRP A 414 -10.61 -12.14 13.58
N GLY A 415 -10.63 -13.46 13.38
CA GLY A 415 -9.43 -14.22 13.02
C GLY A 415 -8.76 -13.66 11.76
N GLY A 416 -7.51 -13.21 11.88
CA GLY A 416 -6.75 -12.58 10.80
C GLY A 416 -6.98 -11.07 10.61
N TYR A 417 -7.83 -10.42 11.42
CA TYR A 417 -8.04 -8.97 11.38
C TYR A 417 -8.08 -8.36 12.79
N GLY A 418 -6.92 -7.88 13.23
CA GLY A 418 -6.70 -7.29 14.55
C GLY A 418 -6.48 -5.78 14.56
N ALA A 419 -6.58 -5.08 13.43
CA ALA A 419 -6.17 -3.67 13.33
C ALA A 419 -6.84 -2.71 14.34
N PRO A 420 -8.17 -2.77 14.59
CA PRO A 420 -8.81 -1.88 15.55
C PRO A 420 -8.38 -2.15 17.00
N SER A 421 -8.18 -1.11 17.79
CA SER A 421 -8.04 -1.26 19.25
C SER A 421 -9.36 -1.73 19.86
N PRO A 422 -9.34 -2.69 20.80
CA PRO A 422 -10.53 -3.06 21.57
C PRO A 422 -10.90 -1.99 22.62
N VAL A 423 -10.02 -1.02 22.88
CA VAL A 423 -10.25 0.10 23.79
C VAL A 423 -10.60 1.35 23.00
N VAL A 424 -11.86 1.79 23.12
CA VAL A 424 -12.35 3.01 22.47
C VAL A 424 -11.55 4.22 22.93
N GLY A 425 -11.16 5.07 21.99
CA GLY A 425 -10.29 6.22 22.23
C GLY A 425 -8.81 5.95 21.96
N LEU A 426 -8.39 4.69 21.77
CA LEU A 426 -7.00 4.35 21.45
C LEU A 426 -6.84 3.90 19.99
N ALA A 427 -5.76 4.30 19.34
CA ALA A 427 -5.18 3.50 18.25
C ALA A 427 -4.28 2.43 18.88
N LYS A 428 -4.21 1.21 18.32
CA LYS A 428 -3.21 0.21 18.77
C LYS A 428 -1.81 0.84 18.71
N PHE A 429 -0.92 0.50 19.65
CA PHE A 429 0.46 1.01 19.63
C PHE A 429 1.12 0.63 18.30
N GLY A 430 0.95 -0.63 17.92
CA GLY A 430 1.18 -1.11 16.56
C GLY A 430 1.05 -2.63 16.50
N TRP A 431 1.12 -3.16 15.29
CA TRP A 431 1.36 -4.57 14.97
C TRP A 431 2.32 -4.63 13.80
N TRP A 432 3.02 -5.76 13.63
CA TRP A 432 4.08 -5.92 12.64
C TRP A 432 5.18 -4.85 12.77
N MET A 433 5.52 -4.48 14.00
CA MET A 433 6.51 -3.44 14.32
C MET A 433 7.96 -3.94 14.14
N SER A 434 8.27 -4.40 12.94
CA SER A 434 9.57 -4.97 12.58
C SER A 434 10.60 -3.91 12.20
N SER A 435 10.15 -2.75 11.72
CA SER A 435 11.00 -1.62 11.37
C SER A 435 11.02 -0.62 12.50
N VAL A 436 12.20 -0.38 13.08
CA VAL A 436 12.41 0.61 14.13
C VAL A 436 13.78 1.25 13.94
N LEU A 437 13.86 2.55 14.23
CA LEU A 437 15.09 3.33 14.13
C LEU A 437 15.17 4.28 15.33
N ILE A 438 16.24 4.16 16.12
CA ILE A 438 16.78 5.26 16.91
C ILE A 438 17.60 6.10 15.96
N TYR A 439 17.17 7.33 15.74
CA TYR A 439 17.80 8.19 14.75
C TYR A 439 19.24 8.54 15.16
N PRO A 440 20.26 8.28 14.31
CA PRO A 440 21.67 8.40 14.72
C PRO A 440 22.08 9.79 15.23
N TRP A 441 21.36 10.84 14.80
CA TRP A 441 21.69 12.22 15.14
C TRP A 441 20.94 12.75 16.35
N ASP A 442 19.89 12.05 16.81
CA ASP A 442 19.13 12.38 18.02
C ASP A 442 18.57 11.09 18.65
N SER A 443 19.16 10.66 19.76
CA SER A 443 18.80 9.45 20.49
C SER A 443 17.36 9.43 21.01
N ASN A 444 16.73 10.61 21.11
CA ASN A 444 15.33 10.72 21.53
C ASN A 444 14.34 10.61 20.37
N HIS A 445 14.82 10.80 19.13
CA HIS A 445 14.01 10.66 17.94
C HIS A 445 13.96 9.19 17.55
N VAL A 446 12.83 8.55 17.84
CA VAL A 446 12.59 7.14 17.53
C VAL A 446 11.37 7.01 16.64
N MET A 447 11.54 6.24 15.56
CA MET A 447 10.50 5.93 14.60
C MET A 447 10.29 4.42 14.55
N TYR A 448 9.04 3.98 14.40
CA TYR A 448 8.76 2.59 14.05
C TYR A 448 7.60 2.49 13.06
N GLY A 449 7.75 1.57 12.12
CA GLY A 449 6.70 1.21 11.17
C GLY A 449 5.74 0.20 11.78
N THR A 450 4.53 0.14 11.23
CA THR A 450 3.52 -0.88 11.51
C THR A 450 2.98 -1.44 10.20
N GLY A 451 2.03 -2.37 10.26
CA GLY A 451 1.23 -2.79 9.10
C GLY A 451 0.37 -1.68 8.47
N ALA A 452 0.42 -0.44 8.96
CA ALA A 452 -0.42 0.66 8.47
C ALA A 452 0.27 2.05 8.40
N THR A 453 1.28 2.33 9.22
CA THR A 453 1.83 3.70 9.34
C THR A 453 3.25 3.74 9.93
N ILE A 454 3.79 4.94 10.13
CA ILE A 454 5.01 5.21 10.90
C ILE A 454 4.63 6.09 12.09
N TRP A 455 4.86 5.59 13.29
CA TRP A 455 4.80 6.35 14.54
C TRP A 455 6.19 6.87 14.91
N ALA A 456 6.25 8.06 15.50
CA ALA A 456 7.49 8.66 15.95
C ALA A 456 7.31 9.44 17.26
N THR A 457 8.41 9.56 18.00
CA THR A 457 8.55 10.47 19.15
C THR A 457 9.88 11.20 19.06
N ASP A 458 9.96 12.40 19.62
CA ASP A 458 11.20 13.21 19.72
C ASP A 458 11.73 13.26 21.17
N GLU A 459 11.16 12.46 22.08
CA GLU A 459 11.38 12.55 23.52
C GLU A 459 11.31 11.19 24.22
N LEU A 460 11.89 10.16 23.59
CA LEU A 460 11.91 8.80 24.15
C LEU A 460 12.43 8.75 25.59
N ASN A 461 13.43 9.55 25.96
CA ASN A 461 14.00 9.64 27.31
C ASN A 461 12.99 9.92 28.44
N LYS A 462 11.75 10.34 28.15
CA LYS A 462 10.70 10.44 29.18
C LYS A 462 10.45 9.11 29.88
N VAL A 463 10.67 7.97 29.21
CA VAL A 463 10.47 6.63 29.78
C VAL A 463 11.42 6.33 30.95
N ASP A 464 12.60 6.96 31.02
CA ASP A 464 13.53 6.81 32.15
C ASP A 464 12.92 7.29 33.46
N LYS A 465 12.02 8.27 33.36
CA LYS A 465 11.25 8.83 34.49
C LYS A 465 9.88 8.19 34.63
N ASN A 466 9.64 7.06 33.96
CA ASN A 466 8.36 6.35 33.91
C ASN A 466 7.23 7.26 33.38
N LYS A 467 7.52 8.12 32.39
CA LYS A 467 6.53 8.99 31.76
C LYS A 467 6.34 8.62 30.29
N ALA A 468 5.12 8.77 29.81
CA ALA A 468 4.79 8.63 28.40
C ALA A 468 5.53 9.70 27.55
N PRO A 469 6.25 9.30 26.50
CA PRO A 469 6.59 10.19 25.40
C PRO A 469 5.32 10.66 24.67
N GLU A 470 5.34 11.87 24.11
CA GLU A 470 4.36 12.26 23.10
C GLU A 470 4.70 11.61 21.76
N TRP A 471 3.67 11.08 21.11
CA TRP A 471 3.77 10.40 19.82
C TRP A 471 3.06 11.19 18.71
N TYR A 472 3.54 11.01 17.48
CA TYR A 472 2.95 11.56 16.27
C TYR A 472 3.16 10.62 15.08
N ILE A 473 2.44 10.89 13.99
CA ILE A 473 2.55 10.15 12.73
C ILE A 473 3.61 10.82 11.85
N GLN A 474 4.63 10.06 11.46
CA GLN A 474 5.69 10.49 10.52
C GLN A 474 5.61 9.70 9.22
N ALA A 475 4.40 9.51 8.70
CA ALA A 475 4.13 8.85 7.43
C ALA A 475 3.73 9.83 6.31
N GLN A 476 3.76 11.15 6.57
CA GLN A 476 3.38 12.16 5.59
C GLN A 476 4.12 11.95 4.25
N GLY A 477 3.37 11.92 3.14
CA GLY A 477 3.90 11.66 1.80
C GLY A 477 3.98 10.18 1.39
N ILE A 478 3.86 9.25 2.34
CA ILE A 478 3.71 7.81 2.04
C ILE A 478 2.23 7.56 1.71
N GLU A 479 1.98 6.90 0.58
CA GLU A 479 0.65 6.39 0.22
C GLU A 479 0.82 4.97 -0.32
N GLU A 480 0.39 3.98 0.44
CA GLU A 480 0.71 2.57 0.20
C GLU A 480 -0.49 1.63 0.11
N THR A 481 -1.71 2.19 0.12
CA THR A 481 -2.92 1.36 -0.01
C THR A 481 -2.97 0.64 -1.36
N ALA A 482 -3.52 -0.59 -1.34
CA ALA A 482 -3.96 -1.29 -2.53
C ALA A 482 -5.41 -0.88 -2.84
N VAL A 483 -5.62 -0.16 -3.95
CA VAL A 483 -6.94 0.36 -4.31
C VAL A 483 -7.74 -0.68 -5.07
N LEU A 484 -8.95 -0.97 -4.57
CA LEU A 484 -9.85 -2.01 -5.07
C LEU A 484 -11.06 -1.43 -5.81
N SER A 485 -11.58 -0.29 -5.33
CA SER A 485 -12.70 0.39 -5.97
C SER A 485 -12.64 1.91 -5.79
N LEU A 486 -13.15 2.62 -6.79
CA LEU A 486 -13.27 4.08 -6.80
C LEU A 486 -14.61 4.47 -7.38
N MET A 487 -15.21 5.52 -6.83
CA MET A 487 -16.45 6.09 -7.31
C MET A 487 -16.47 7.61 -7.12
N SER A 488 -16.77 8.35 -8.18
CA SER A 488 -16.92 9.80 -8.13
C SER A 488 -18.36 10.19 -8.50
N PRO A 489 -19.23 10.49 -7.52
CA PRO A 489 -20.63 10.80 -7.80
C PRO A 489 -20.82 12.16 -8.49
N THR A 490 -21.95 12.36 -9.15
CA THR A 490 -22.31 13.63 -9.79
C THR A 490 -22.59 14.77 -8.81
N LYS A 491 -22.76 14.46 -7.51
CA LYS A 491 -22.98 15.42 -6.40
C LYS A 491 -22.43 14.83 -5.10
N GLY A 492 -22.06 15.69 -4.14
CA GLY A 492 -21.59 15.28 -2.81
C GLY A 492 -20.06 15.23 -2.72
N ALA A 493 -19.51 14.26 -1.98
CA ALA A 493 -18.07 14.08 -1.82
C ALA A 493 -17.34 13.97 -3.16
N HIS A 494 -16.06 14.35 -3.20
CA HIS A 494 -15.26 14.28 -4.41
C HIS A 494 -15.06 12.83 -4.85
N LEU A 495 -14.72 11.96 -3.92
CA LEU A 495 -14.38 10.59 -4.21
C LEU A 495 -14.83 9.69 -3.05
N PHE A 496 -15.26 8.48 -3.38
CA PHE A 496 -15.37 7.35 -2.48
C PHE A 496 -14.30 6.34 -2.87
N SER A 497 -13.53 5.89 -1.90
CA SER A 497 -12.54 4.83 -2.10
C SER A 497 -12.94 3.55 -1.40
N GLY A 498 -12.58 2.43 -2.01
CA GLY A 498 -12.47 1.14 -1.38
C GLY A 498 -11.06 0.60 -1.60
N VAL A 499 -10.41 0.22 -0.51
CA VAL A 499 -9.01 -0.21 -0.45
C VAL A 499 -8.90 -1.49 0.39
N GLY A 500 -7.80 -2.21 0.23
CA GLY A 500 -7.45 -3.32 1.10
C GLY A 500 -7.13 -2.86 2.53
N ASP A 501 -7.36 -3.75 3.49
CA ASP A 501 -7.06 -3.68 4.92
C ASP A 501 -7.75 -2.58 5.73
N ILE A 502 -7.76 -1.34 5.21
CA ILE A 502 -8.29 -0.16 5.87
C ILE A 502 -9.65 0.26 5.28
N MET A 503 -10.31 -0.66 4.59
CA MET A 503 -11.65 -0.50 4.02
C MET A 503 -11.77 0.61 2.97
N GLY A 504 -11.81 1.89 3.36
CA GLY A 504 -12.10 2.99 2.45
C GLY A 504 -12.65 4.24 3.14
N MET A 505 -12.76 5.33 2.37
CA MET A 505 -13.13 6.64 2.89
C MET A 505 -14.02 7.43 1.93
N ARG A 506 -14.81 8.34 2.52
CA ARG A 506 -15.52 9.41 1.83
C ARG A 506 -14.66 10.66 1.77
N HIS A 507 -14.07 10.95 0.62
CA HIS A 507 -13.18 12.08 0.40
C HIS A 507 -13.94 13.34 0.00
N VAL A 508 -14.28 14.17 1.00
CA VAL A 508 -14.78 15.54 0.78
C VAL A 508 -13.66 16.55 0.57
N ASP A 509 -12.46 16.23 1.02
CA ASP A 509 -11.23 16.97 0.75
C ASP A 509 -10.17 15.92 0.40
N LEU A 510 -9.54 16.07 -0.76
CA LEU A 510 -8.54 15.13 -1.27
C LEU A 510 -7.17 15.31 -0.62
N THR A 511 -6.99 16.35 0.20
CA THR A 511 -5.66 16.80 0.66
C THR A 511 -5.42 16.62 2.14
N VAL A 512 -6.44 16.13 2.86
CA VAL A 512 -6.33 15.76 4.27
C VAL A 512 -6.87 14.34 4.48
N PRO A 513 -6.22 13.53 5.33
CA PRO A 513 -6.71 12.19 5.67
C PRO A 513 -8.15 12.22 6.20
N GLN A 514 -8.97 11.29 5.70
CA GLN A 514 -10.38 11.18 6.04
C GLN A 514 -10.64 10.04 7.02
N PRO A 515 -11.73 10.08 7.79
CA PRO A 515 -12.13 8.93 8.60
C PRO A 515 -12.50 7.74 7.71
N MET A 516 -12.24 6.54 8.23
CA MET A 516 -12.77 5.30 7.66
C MET A 516 -14.30 5.31 7.71
N TYR A 517 -14.99 4.66 6.77
CA TYR A 517 -16.45 4.55 6.81
C TYR A 517 -16.98 4.02 8.16
N GLU A 518 -18.12 4.55 8.60
CA GLU A 518 -18.77 4.11 9.84
C GLU A 518 -19.11 2.62 9.83
N LYS A 519 -19.24 2.05 11.04
CA LYS A 519 -19.61 0.65 11.26
C LYS A 519 -20.98 0.31 10.63
N PRO A 520 -21.22 -0.97 10.29
CA PRO A 520 -20.25 -2.08 10.19
C PRO A 520 -19.15 -1.88 9.14
N VAL A 521 -17.92 -2.23 9.50
CA VAL A 521 -16.74 -2.06 8.63
C VAL A 521 -16.31 -3.37 7.98
N PHE A 522 -15.52 -3.24 6.93
CA PHE A 522 -14.88 -4.34 6.22
C PHE A 522 -13.38 -4.34 6.55
N SER A 523 -12.68 -5.44 6.27
CA SER A 523 -11.24 -5.33 6.01
C SER A 523 -11.02 -4.70 4.64
N ASN A 524 -11.59 -5.31 3.60
CA ASN A 524 -11.48 -4.87 2.21
C ASN A 524 -12.82 -4.37 1.70
N CYS A 525 -12.85 -3.19 1.06
CA CYS A 525 -14.03 -2.71 0.34
C CYS A 525 -13.87 -2.96 -1.17
N ASP A 526 -14.46 -4.05 -1.64
CA ASP A 526 -14.25 -4.56 -2.99
C ASP A 526 -14.97 -3.75 -4.07
N ASN A 527 -16.14 -3.18 -3.76
CA ASN A 527 -16.91 -2.42 -4.73
C ASN A 527 -17.85 -1.36 -4.12
N LEU A 528 -18.08 -0.30 -4.88
CA LEU A 528 -18.87 0.89 -4.53
C LEU A 528 -19.73 1.31 -5.74
N ASP A 529 -20.94 1.80 -5.49
CA ASP A 529 -21.78 2.41 -6.54
C ASP A 529 -22.71 3.49 -5.97
N TYR A 530 -23.24 4.37 -6.83
CA TYR A 530 -24.16 5.45 -6.47
C TYR A 530 -25.36 5.51 -7.41
N ALA A 531 -26.49 5.99 -6.90
CA ALA A 531 -27.68 6.19 -7.72
C ALA A 531 -27.58 7.50 -8.53
N GLY A 532 -27.56 7.43 -9.86
CA GLY A 532 -27.37 8.62 -10.68
C GLY A 532 -28.47 9.71 -10.58
N GLN A 533 -29.75 9.36 -10.35
CA GLN A 533 -30.82 10.35 -10.10
C GLN A 533 -30.81 10.86 -8.65
N ASN A 534 -30.16 10.13 -7.74
CA ASN A 534 -30.07 10.50 -6.32
C ASN A 534 -28.69 10.15 -5.74
N PRO A 535 -27.63 10.94 -6.02
CA PRO A 535 -26.25 10.62 -5.63
C PRO A 535 -25.97 10.64 -4.12
N ASP A 536 -26.99 10.97 -3.32
CA ASP A 536 -26.96 10.80 -1.87
C ASP A 536 -27.19 9.33 -1.48
N VAL A 537 -27.76 8.50 -2.35
CA VAL A 537 -27.84 7.04 -2.15
C VAL A 537 -26.60 6.37 -2.73
N VAL A 538 -25.81 5.76 -1.86
CA VAL A 538 -24.58 5.03 -2.21
C VAL A 538 -24.60 3.64 -1.59
N VAL A 539 -23.87 2.71 -2.19
CA VAL A 539 -23.76 1.32 -1.73
C VAL A 539 -22.29 0.89 -1.72
N ARG A 540 -21.95 -0.01 -0.80
CA ARG A 540 -20.63 -0.64 -0.71
C ARG A 540 -20.73 -2.11 -0.31
N VAL A 541 -19.83 -2.91 -0.84
CA VAL A 541 -19.69 -4.34 -0.49
C VAL A 541 -18.23 -4.69 -0.25
N GLY A 542 -17.99 -5.66 0.61
CA GLY A 542 -16.64 -6.01 1.04
C GLY A 542 -16.58 -7.17 2.01
N SER A 543 -15.36 -7.55 2.41
CA SER A 543 -15.11 -8.69 3.27
C SER A 543 -15.25 -8.33 4.76
N SER A 544 -16.00 -9.14 5.51
CA SER A 544 -16.14 -9.03 6.96
C SER A 544 -16.17 -10.42 7.57
N GLY A 545 -15.32 -10.68 8.56
CA GLY A 545 -15.33 -11.95 9.29
C GLY A 545 -16.38 -12.04 10.39
N ILE A 546 -17.17 -10.96 10.58
CA ILE A 546 -18.19 -10.88 11.62
C ILE A 546 -19.54 -11.37 11.07
N SER A 547 -20.17 -12.27 11.83
CA SER A 547 -21.57 -12.64 11.61
C SER A 547 -22.48 -11.64 12.33
N TYR A 548 -23.40 -11.02 11.59
CA TYR A 548 -24.38 -10.08 12.13
C TYR A 548 -25.76 -10.74 12.12
N PRO A 549 -26.44 -10.86 13.28
CA PRO A 549 -27.75 -11.52 13.34
C PRO A 549 -28.85 -10.72 12.62
N ASP A 550 -28.73 -9.40 12.57
CA ASP A 550 -29.78 -8.49 12.10
C ASP A 550 -29.54 -7.95 10.68
N GLY A 551 -28.58 -8.49 9.92
CA GLY A 551 -28.31 -8.01 8.56
C GLY A 551 -27.07 -8.58 7.89
N CYS A 552 -26.76 -8.06 6.69
CA CYS A 552 -25.59 -8.46 5.93
C CYS A 552 -24.34 -7.66 6.33
N GLY A 553 -23.39 -8.32 6.98
CA GLY A 553 -22.09 -7.75 7.35
C GLY A 553 -21.19 -7.38 6.17
N SER A 554 -21.48 -7.90 4.97
CA SER A 554 -20.65 -7.74 3.76
C SER A 554 -21.22 -6.72 2.77
N GLY A 555 -22.36 -6.09 3.07
CA GLY A 555 -23.04 -5.18 2.15
C GLY A 555 -23.87 -4.11 2.86
N LEU A 556 -23.57 -2.84 2.56
CA LEU A 556 -24.13 -1.68 3.23
C LEU A 556 -24.54 -0.61 2.22
N TYR A 557 -25.57 0.16 2.57
CA TYR A 557 -26.00 1.33 1.82
C TYR A 557 -26.08 2.56 2.72
N SER A 558 -26.01 3.73 2.11
CA SER A 558 -26.25 5.03 2.73
C SER A 558 -27.27 5.80 1.90
N LYS A 559 -27.99 6.72 2.54
CA LYS A 559 -28.97 7.62 1.92
C LYS A 559 -28.61 9.10 2.09
N ASP A 560 -27.43 9.38 2.62
CA ASP A 560 -26.93 10.71 2.97
C ASP A 560 -25.49 10.92 2.48
N ASN A 561 -25.19 10.40 1.28
CA ASN A 561 -23.90 10.46 0.61
C ASN A 561 -22.78 9.83 1.45
N GLY A 562 -23.06 8.67 2.05
CA GLY A 562 -22.06 7.88 2.79
C GLY A 562 -21.63 8.45 4.14
N ILE A 563 -22.45 9.31 4.74
CA ILE A 563 -22.23 9.80 6.12
C ILE A 563 -22.65 8.69 7.09
N LYS A 564 -23.88 8.20 6.99
CA LYS A 564 -24.40 7.07 7.79
C LYS A 564 -24.64 5.85 6.93
N TRP A 565 -24.28 4.68 7.45
CA TRP A 565 -24.41 3.41 6.76
C TRP A 565 -25.42 2.48 7.44
N SER A 566 -26.10 1.67 6.64
CA SER A 566 -27.05 0.66 7.07
C SER A 566 -26.75 -0.66 6.36
N MET A 567 -26.73 -1.76 7.10
CA MET A 567 -26.65 -3.09 6.49
C MET A 567 -27.88 -3.37 5.64
N PHE A 568 -27.69 -4.16 4.58
CA PHE A 568 -28.80 -4.86 3.96
C PHE A 568 -29.49 -5.79 4.97
N GLY A 569 -30.80 -5.99 4.84
CA GLY A 569 -31.57 -6.81 5.78
C GLY A 569 -31.14 -8.28 5.87
N SER A 570 -30.52 -8.80 4.82
CA SER A 570 -29.94 -10.15 4.71
C SER A 570 -28.85 -10.12 3.62
N CYS A 571 -27.94 -11.09 3.62
CA CYS A 571 -27.00 -11.27 2.51
C CYS A 571 -27.64 -12.03 1.35
N PRO A 572 -27.23 -11.79 0.08
CA PRO A 572 -27.62 -12.66 -1.01
C PRO A 572 -27.06 -14.08 -0.81
N PRO A 573 -27.65 -15.10 -1.47
CA PRO A 573 -27.12 -16.46 -1.41
C PRO A 573 -25.62 -16.52 -1.75
N GLY A 574 -24.84 -17.24 -0.93
CA GLY A 574 -23.40 -17.40 -1.10
C GLY A 574 -22.54 -16.29 -0.49
N VAL A 575 -23.14 -15.25 0.10
CA VAL A 575 -22.41 -14.19 0.82
C VAL A 575 -22.61 -14.32 2.32
N GLY A 576 -21.51 -14.20 3.07
CA GLY A 576 -21.50 -14.28 4.53
C GLY A 576 -20.15 -13.92 5.11
N ASN A 577 -19.88 -14.38 6.33
CA ASN A 577 -18.65 -14.04 7.06
C ASN A 577 -17.40 -14.81 6.63
N GLN A 578 -17.53 -15.73 5.68
CA GLN A 578 -16.41 -16.41 5.01
C GLN A 578 -16.14 -15.83 3.60
N THR A 579 -16.85 -14.76 3.22
CA THR A 579 -16.68 -14.13 1.91
C THR A 579 -15.38 -13.32 1.89
N HIS A 580 -14.40 -13.80 1.12
CA HIS A 580 -13.11 -13.11 0.92
C HIS A 580 -13.13 -12.14 -0.26
N LEU A 581 -14.04 -12.33 -1.21
CA LEU A 581 -14.29 -11.43 -2.34
C LEU A 581 -15.79 -11.19 -2.48
N ALA A 582 -16.25 -10.00 -2.12
CA ALA A 582 -17.67 -9.66 -2.14
C ALA A 582 -18.21 -9.43 -3.56
N GLY A 583 -17.35 -9.18 -4.54
CA GLY A 583 -17.75 -9.01 -5.94
C GLY A 583 -18.20 -7.58 -6.29
N THR A 584 -19.13 -7.44 -7.22
CA THR A 584 -19.60 -6.15 -7.76
C THR A 584 -21.07 -5.91 -7.40
N ILE A 585 -21.38 -4.73 -6.88
CA ILE A 585 -22.74 -4.28 -6.59
C ILE A 585 -23.09 -3.16 -7.56
N ALA A 586 -24.26 -3.24 -8.19
CA ALA A 586 -24.78 -2.17 -9.04
C ALA A 586 -26.05 -1.59 -8.40
N LEU A 587 -26.16 -0.27 -8.37
CA LEU A 587 -27.26 0.49 -7.81
C LEU A 587 -27.98 1.25 -8.93
N ASP A 588 -29.29 1.00 -9.10
CA ASP A 588 -30.06 1.66 -10.15
C ASP A 588 -30.12 3.19 -9.98
N ALA A 589 -30.36 3.91 -11.08
CA ALA A 589 -30.44 5.36 -11.10
C ALA A 589 -31.34 5.94 -9.99
N SER A 590 -32.44 5.29 -9.62
CA SER A 590 -33.38 5.79 -8.60
C SER A 590 -32.94 5.55 -7.15
N GLY A 591 -31.94 4.69 -6.91
CA GLY A 591 -31.48 4.32 -5.57
C GLY A 591 -32.39 3.34 -4.84
N LYS A 592 -33.12 2.49 -5.59
CA LYS A 592 -34.14 1.58 -5.03
C LYS A 592 -33.96 0.13 -5.41
N SER A 593 -33.21 -0.17 -6.47
CA SER A 593 -32.91 -1.53 -6.91
C SER A 593 -31.41 -1.77 -6.89
N PHE A 594 -31.01 -2.93 -6.41
CA PHE A 594 -29.61 -3.34 -6.30
C PHE A 594 -29.44 -4.69 -6.99
N VAL A 595 -28.32 -4.89 -7.70
CA VAL A 595 -27.93 -6.18 -8.28
C VAL A 595 -26.54 -6.51 -7.75
N TRP A 596 -26.39 -7.68 -7.13
CA TRP A 596 -25.12 -8.10 -6.54
C TRP A 596 -24.53 -9.28 -7.32
N GLY A 597 -23.52 -9.02 -8.12
CA GLY A 597 -22.72 -10.03 -8.80
C GLY A 597 -21.59 -10.52 -7.91
N THR A 598 -21.65 -11.78 -7.51
CA THR A 598 -20.61 -12.42 -6.70
C THR A 598 -19.85 -13.45 -7.56
N LEU A 599 -18.66 -13.87 -7.12
CA LEU A 599 -18.07 -15.12 -7.57
C LEU A 599 -18.16 -16.09 -6.39
N PRO A 600 -18.71 -17.31 -6.57
CA PRO A 600 -18.74 -18.29 -5.50
C PRO A 600 -17.30 -18.64 -5.11
N THR A 601 -16.87 -18.26 -3.89
CA THR A 601 -15.53 -18.63 -3.38
C THR A 601 -15.56 -19.95 -2.61
N GLU A 602 -16.72 -20.42 -2.18
CA GLU A 602 -16.90 -21.69 -1.47
C GLU A 602 -18.19 -22.41 -1.87
N ALA A 603 -18.18 -23.74 -1.69
CA ALA A 603 -19.26 -24.64 -2.07
C ALA A 603 -20.42 -24.66 -1.04
N PRO A 604 -21.68 -24.96 -1.44
CA PRO A 604 -22.10 -25.30 -2.81
C PRO A 604 -22.20 -24.06 -3.69
N TYR A 605 -21.54 -24.13 -4.86
CA TYR A 605 -21.58 -23.09 -5.87
C TYR A 605 -22.95 -23.09 -6.53
N ASN A 606 -23.85 -22.21 -6.10
CA ASN A 606 -25.11 -22.03 -6.83
C ASN A 606 -24.81 -21.21 -8.09
N GLU A 607 -24.88 -21.86 -9.25
CA GLU A 607 -24.75 -21.27 -10.59
C GLU A 607 -25.99 -20.45 -10.97
N THR A 608 -26.30 -19.42 -10.18
CA THR A 608 -27.39 -18.49 -10.46
C THR A 608 -26.85 -17.19 -11.04
N GLY A 609 -27.67 -16.47 -11.80
CA GLY A 609 -27.36 -15.07 -12.12
C GLY A 609 -27.26 -14.19 -10.86
N PRO A 610 -26.67 -12.99 -10.99
CA PRO A 610 -26.55 -11.99 -9.92
C PRO A 610 -27.91 -11.68 -9.26
N PRO A 611 -28.11 -12.00 -7.96
CA PRO A 611 -29.36 -11.71 -7.27
C PRO A 611 -29.64 -10.21 -7.21
N SER A 612 -30.93 -9.84 -7.19
CA SER A 612 -31.37 -8.46 -7.05
C SER A 612 -32.23 -8.26 -5.80
N THR A 613 -32.30 -7.02 -5.33
CA THR A 613 -33.23 -6.63 -4.26
C THR A 613 -33.84 -5.27 -4.55
N GLN A 614 -35.11 -5.09 -4.17
CA GLN A 614 -35.85 -3.82 -4.29
C GLN A 614 -36.37 -3.31 -2.94
N ASP A 615 -35.97 -3.96 -1.84
CA ASP A 615 -36.41 -3.67 -0.47
C ASP A 615 -35.24 -3.46 0.49
N PHE A 616 -34.09 -3.02 -0.05
CA PHE A 616 -32.83 -2.82 0.67
C PHE A 616 -32.35 -4.12 1.34
N GLY A 617 -32.38 -5.21 0.58
CA GLY A 617 -31.78 -6.50 0.93
C GLY A 617 -32.56 -7.30 1.96
N LYS A 618 -33.83 -6.96 2.24
CA LYS A 618 -34.68 -7.84 3.07
C LYS A 618 -35.00 -9.13 2.32
N THR A 619 -35.15 -9.04 1.00
CA THR A 619 -35.29 -10.19 0.12
C THR A 619 -34.36 -10.07 -1.08
N TRP A 620 -33.73 -11.19 -1.44
CA TRP A 620 -32.87 -11.33 -2.62
C TRP A 620 -33.52 -12.28 -3.63
N VAL A 621 -33.70 -11.79 -4.86
CA VAL A 621 -34.37 -12.49 -5.95
C VAL A 621 -33.33 -12.92 -6.97
N VAL A 622 -33.19 -14.23 -7.15
CA VAL A 622 -32.41 -14.81 -8.24
C VAL A 622 -33.07 -14.47 -9.58
N PRO A 623 -32.33 -13.90 -10.56
CA PRO A 623 -32.92 -13.45 -11.82
C PRO A 623 -33.37 -14.59 -12.72
N LYS A 624 -34.39 -14.34 -13.54
CA LYS A 624 -34.73 -15.16 -14.70
C LYS A 624 -33.95 -14.72 -15.95
N GLY A 625 -33.53 -15.66 -16.80
CA GLY A 625 -32.91 -15.36 -18.10
C GLY A 625 -31.40 -15.08 -18.09
N LEU A 626 -30.82 -14.75 -16.93
CA LEU A 626 -29.38 -14.76 -16.67
C LEU A 626 -29.09 -15.84 -15.63
N THR A 627 -28.49 -16.95 -16.05
CA THR A 627 -28.29 -18.16 -15.22
C THR A 627 -26.80 -18.43 -14.99
N VAL A 628 -25.97 -17.41 -15.07
CA VAL A 628 -24.51 -17.53 -14.86
C VAL A 628 -24.09 -16.49 -13.84
N SER A 629 -23.33 -16.94 -12.85
CA SER A 629 -22.73 -16.05 -11.85
C SER A 629 -21.68 -15.17 -12.51
N THR A 630 -21.79 -13.85 -12.33
CA THR A 630 -20.86 -12.91 -12.94
C THR A 630 -20.79 -11.61 -12.16
N MET A 631 -19.59 -11.03 -12.07
CA MET A 631 -19.35 -9.68 -11.57
C MET A 631 -19.51 -8.60 -12.65
N ASN A 632 -19.68 -8.98 -13.93
CA ASN A 632 -19.78 -8.05 -15.06
C ASN A 632 -21.17 -7.39 -15.14
N VAL A 633 -21.58 -6.70 -14.08
CA VAL A 633 -22.89 -6.05 -13.94
C VAL A 633 -22.74 -4.55 -13.76
N ALA A 634 -23.65 -3.78 -14.33
CA ALA A 634 -23.72 -2.34 -14.15
C ALA A 634 -25.15 -1.82 -14.23
N ALA A 635 -25.42 -0.71 -13.55
CA ALA A 635 -26.70 -0.02 -13.61
C ALA A 635 -26.66 1.12 -14.64
N ASP A 636 -27.79 1.39 -15.27
CA ASP A 636 -27.98 2.66 -15.97
C ASP A 636 -28.03 3.80 -14.95
N ASN A 637 -27.23 4.84 -15.16
CA ASN A 637 -27.16 5.99 -14.24
C ASN A 637 -28.29 7.01 -14.44
N VAL A 638 -29.11 6.87 -15.49
CA VAL A 638 -30.20 7.82 -15.81
C VAL A 638 -31.57 7.15 -15.77
N GLN A 639 -31.70 5.96 -16.35
CA GLN A 639 -32.95 5.20 -16.43
C GLN A 639 -33.07 4.22 -15.26
N ALA A 640 -33.99 4.51 -14.33
CA ALA A 640 -34.30 3.62 -13.22
C ALA A 640 -34.66 2.18 -13.67
N LYS A 641 -34.44 1.22 -12.78
CA LYS A 641 -34.71 -0.23 -12.97
C LYS A 641 -33.98 -0.90 -14.15
N THR A 642 -33.01 -0.23 -14.76
CA THR A 642 -32.27 -0.75 -15.91
C THR A 642 -30.88 -1.23 -15.51
N PHE A 643 -30.59 -2.49 -15.80
CA PHE A 643 -29.29 -3.12 -15.53
C PHE A 643 -28.76 -3.83 -16.76
N TYR A 644 -27.44 -3.90 -16.87
CA TYR A 644 -26.71 -4.52 -17.96
C TYR A 644 -25.76 -5.58 -17.41
N ALA A 645 -25.59 -6.67 -18.14
CA ALA A 645 -24.51 -7.61 -17.88
C ALA A 645 -23.90 -8.13 -19.19
N VAL A 646 -22.60 -8.41 -19.18
CA VAL A 646 -21.92 -9.01 -20.34
C VAL A 646 -20.99 -10.12 -19.88
N HIS A 647 -21.34 -11.36 -20.24
CA HIS A 647 -20.59 -12.52 -19.82
C HIS A 647 -20.63 -13.61 -20.88
N GLY A 648 -19.50 -14.29 -21.10
CA GLY A 648 -19.41 -15.43 -22.02
C GLY A 648 -19.91 -15.15 -23.44
N GLY A 649 -19.72 -13.93 -23.95
CA GLY A 649 -20.19 -13.57 -25.30
C GLY A 649 -21.69 -13.31 -25.40
N VAL A 650 -22.37 -13.04 -24.28
CA VAL A 650 -23.80 -12.74 -24.25
C VAL A 650 -24.01 -11.39 -23.56
N PHE A 651 -24.77 -10.51 -24.22
CA PHE A 651 -25.24 -9.25 -23.66
C PHE A 651 -26.62 -9.46 -23.03
N TYR A 652 -26.79 -8.98 -21.80
CA TYR A 652 -28.03 -9.07 -21.03
C TYR A 652 -28.52 -7.68 -20.65
N ILE A 653 -29.83 -7.48 -20.71
CA ILE A 653 -30.49 -6.27 -20.22
C ILE A 653 -31.70 -6.62 -19.36
N SER A 654 -31.78 -6.00 -18.18
CA SER A 654 -32.97 -6.00 -17.33
C SER A 654 -33.64 -4.62 -17.37
N ARG A 655 -34.96 -4.61 -17.26
CA ARG A 655 -35.81 -3.39 -17.20
C ARG A 655 -36.75 -3.40 -16.00
N ASP A 656 -36.61 -4.37 -15.12
CA ASP A 656 -37.49 -4.64 -13.98
C ASP A 656 -36.73 -4.61 -12.65
N GLY A 657 -35.54 -4.02 -12.62
CA GLY A 657 -34.74 -3.87 -11.41
C GLY A 657 -33.82 -5.06 -11.12
N GLY A 658 -33.48 -5.86 -12.14
CA GLY A 658 -32.61 -7.02 -12.01
C GLY A 658 -33.34 -8.35 -11.77
N VAL A 659 -34.68 -8.37 -11.85
CA VAL A 659 -35.50 -9.57 -11.60
C VAL A 659 -35.53 -10.51 -12.82
N SER A 660 -35.47 -9.95 -14.03
CA SER A 660 -35.34 -10.73 -15.25
C SER A 660 -34.46 -10.04 -16.29
N TYR A 661 -33.78 -10.85 -17.10
CA TYR A 661 -32.90 -10.41 -18.17
C TYR A 661 -33.34 -10.97 -19.51
N LYS A 662 -33.32 -10.11 -20.53
CA LYS A 662 -33.33 -10.53 -21.93
C LYS A 662 -31.90 -10.62 -22.41
N SER A 663 -31.56 -11.71 -23.10
CA SER A 663 -30.22 -11.95 -23.63
C SER A 663 -30.16 -11.75 -25.14
N SER A 664 -28.98 -11.40 -25.63
CA SER A 664 -28.65 -11.36 -27.05
C SER A 664 -27.21 -11.84 -27.23
N PRO A 665 -26.94 -12.78 -28.14
CA PRO A 665 -25.56 -13.13 -28.47
C PRO A 665 -24.79 -11.87 -28.89
N ALA A 666 -23.58 -11.68 -28.36
CA ALA A 666 -22.75 -10.52 -28.63
C ALA A 666 -22.52 -10.29 -30.14
N SER A 667 -22.35 -11.39 -30.89
CA SER A 667 -22.22 -11.34 -32.36
C SER A 667 -23.42 -10.74 -33.08
N LYS A 668 -24.64 -10.80 -32.50
CA LYS A 668 -25.85 -10.17 -33.06
C LYS A 668 -26.00 -8.71 -32.67
N THR A 669 -25.29 -8.24 -31.65
CA THR A 669 -25.28 -6.83 -31.24
C THR A 669 -24.10 -6.06 -31.85
N GLY A 670 -23.17 -6.75 -32.51
CA GLY A 670 -21.96 -6.19 -33.11
C GLY A 670 -20.70 -6.37 -32.27
N LEU A 671 -20.83 -6.86 -31.03
CA LEU A 671 -19.71 -7.18 -30.15
C LEU A 671 -18.95 -8.45 -30.59
N PRO A 672 -17.69 -8.64 -30.15
CA PRO A 672 -16.96 -9.89 -30.30
C PRO A 672 -17.68 -11.08 -29.64
N ALA A 673 -17.52 -12.28 -30.21
CA ALA A 673 -18.23 -13.48 -29.77
C ALA A 673 -17.85 -13.95 -28.35
N ASP A 674 -16.73 -13.48 -27.80
CA ASP A 674 -16.18 -13.78 -26.48
C ASP A 674 -16.26 -12.58 -25.51
N ALA A 675 -17.01 -11.53 -25.86
CA ALA A 675 -17.10 -10.32 -25.05
C ALA A 675 -17.53 -10.61 -23.59
N ALA A 676 -16.74 -10.11 -22.65
CA ALA A 676 -17.01 -10.15 -21.21
C ALA A 676 -16.23 -9.02 -20.52
N ALA A 677 -16.94 -8.05 -19.95
CA ALA A 677 -16.40 -6.98 -19.12
C ALA A 677 -17.55 -6.28 -18.37
N VAL A 678 -17.23 -5.54 -17.31
CA VAL A 678 -18.20 -4.65 -16.64
C VAL A 678 -18.55 -3.51 -17.60
N PRO A 679 -19.83 -3.28 -17.94
CA PRO A 679 -20.23 -2.12 -18.74
C PRO A 679 -19.99 -0.81 -17.99
N VAL A 680 -19.47 0.21 -18.67
CA VAL A 680 -19.36 1.58 -18.12
C VAL A 680 -20.53 2.40 -18.66
N THR A 681 -21.34 2.99 -17.77
CA THR A 681 -22.59 3.65 -18.16
C THR A 681 -22.48 5.17 -18.10
N SER A 682 -23.14 5.87 -19.04
CA SER A 682 -23.15 7.34 -19.04
C SER A 682 -23.85 7.89 -17.81
N PHE A 683 -23.24 8.90 -17.17
CA PHE A 683 -23.84 9.62 -16.04
C PHE A 683 -24.93 10.63 -16.46
N ASP A 684 -25.12 10.90 -17.76
CA ASP A 684 -26.08 11.91 -18.24
C ASP A 684 -26.99 11.46 -19.40
N LYS A 685 -26.77 10.28 -20.00
CA LYS A 685 -27.61 9.74 -21.09
C LYS A 685 -28.02 8.28 -20.86
N ALA A 686 -29.32 8.04 -20.73
CA ALA A 686 -29.88 6.71 -20.60
C ALA A 686 -29.54 5.82 -21.82
N GLY A 687 -29.10 4.59 -21.55
CA GLY A 687 -28.78 3.60 -22.58
C GLY A 687 -27.48 3.85 -23.35
N GLU A 688 -26.68 4.84 -22.95
CA GLU A 688 -25.34 5.06 -23.49
C GLU A 688 -24.29 4.34 -22.64
N LEU A 689 -23.53 3.45 -23.30
CA LEU A 689 -22.67 2.46 -22.66
C LEU A 689 -21.34 2.30 -23.39
N TRP A 690 -20.29 2.00 -22.63
CA TRP A 690 -19.00 1.58 -23.15
C TRP A 690 -18.61 0.22 -22.58
N LEU A 691 -17.82 -0.53 -23.35
CA LEU A 691 -17.33 -1.84 -22.96
C LEU A 691 -15.83 -1.97 -23.31
N PRO A 692 -14.93 -1.89 -22.31
CA PRO A 692 -13.50 -2.09 -22.51
C PRO A 692 -13.19 -3.60 -22.61
N LEU A 693 -12.78 -4.07 -23.78
CA LEU A 693 -12.53 -5.49 -24.03
C LEU A 693 -11.04 -5.81 -24.23
N GLY A 694 -10.14 -5.12 -23.50
CA GLY A 694 -8.70 -5.36 -23.59
C GLY A 694 -8.21 -5.22 -25.03
N LYS A 695 -7.55 -6.27 -25.53
CA LYS A 695 -7.00 -6.33 -26.90
C LYS A 695 -8.07 -6.24 -28.00
N SER A 696 -9.34 -6.55 -27.69
CA SER A 696 -10.47 -6.39 -28.61
C SER A 696 -10.94 -4.93 -28.74
N GLY A 697 -10.36 -4.01 -27.97
CA GLY A 697 -10.57 -2.58 -28.04
C GLY A 697 -11.76 -2.07 -27.22
N LEU A 698 -12.11 -0.81 -27.44
CA LEU A 698 -13.21 -0.12 -26.77
C LEU A 698 -14.45 -0.11 -27.66
N TRP A 699 -15.59 -0.50 -27.09
CA TRP A 699 -16.87 -0.58 -27.79
C TRP A 699 -17.87 0.39 -27.16
N HIS A 700 -18.73 0.98 -27.99
CA HIS A 700 -19.70 1.99 -27.58
C HIS A 700 -21.09 1.66 -28.13
N SER A 701 -22.12 1.92 -27.33
CA SER A 701 -23.53 1.80 -27.69
C SER A 701 -24.28 3.01 -27.17
N THR A 702 -25.24 3.50 -27.94
CA THR A 702 -26.13 4.63 -27.56
C THR A 702 -27.59 4.20 -27.47
N ASN A 703 -27.87 2.90 -27.45
CA ASN A 703 -29.21 2.33 -27.62
C ASN A 703 -29.44 1.12 -26.72
N PHE A 704 -29.02 1.23 -25.47
CA PHE A 704 -29.19 0.20 -24.43
C PHE A 704 -28.54 -1.13 -24.81
N GLY A 705 -27.41 -1.08 -25.52
CA GLY A 705 -26.61 -2.24 -25.92
C GLY A 705 -27.22 -3.11 -27.02
N THR A 706 -28.27 -2.64 -27.71
CA THR A 706 -28.85 -3.37 -28.85
C THR A 706 -27.95 -3.35 -30.09
N LYS A 707 -27.13 -2.30 -30.25
CA LYS A 707 -26.06 -2.21 -31.25
C LYS A 707 -24.80 -1.62 -30.64
N TRP A 708 -23.66 -2.22 -30.96
CA TRP A 708 -22.33 -1.79 -30.53
C TRP A 708 -21.44 -1.49 -31.73
N THR A 709 -20.57 -0.51 -31.56
CA THR A 709 -19.54 -0.15 -32.54
C THR A 709 -18.20 -0.01 -31.84
N ARG A 710 -17.15 -0.59 -32.43
CA ARG A 710 -15.78 -0.36 -31.96
C ARG A 710 -15.40 1.09 -32.25
N ILE A 711 -14.86 1.78 -31.25
CA ILE A 711 -14.37 3.16 -31.35
C ILE A 711 -12.85 3.22 -31.14
N GLY A 712 -12.25 4.33 -31.56
CA GLY A 712 -10.81 4.55 -31.46
C GLY A 712 -9.96 3.85 -32.52
N PRO A 713 -8.65 4.14 -32.51
CA PRO A 713 -7.71 3.64 -33.52
C PRO A 713 -7.63 2.11 -33.57
N LYS A 714 -7.18 1.60 -34.72
CA LYS A 714 -6.90 0.17 -34.90
C LYS A 714 -5.77 -0.25 -33.95
N GLY A 715 -6.00 -1.30 -33.18
CA GLY A 715 -5.02 -1.80 -32.20
C GLY A 715 -5.07 -1.13 -30.83
N LEU A 716 -6.05 -0.24 -30.58
CA LEU A 716 -6.34 0.22 -29.22
C LEU A 716 -6.61 -0.97 -28.28
N VAL A 717 -5.94 -0.99 -27.13
CA VAL A 717 -6.11 -1.94 -26.03
C VAL A 717 -6.74 -1.19 -24.86
N ALA A 718 -7.94 -1.61 -24.43
CA ALA A 718 -8.67 -0.97 -23.35
C ALA A 718 -8.64 -1.82 -22.08
N ILE A 719 -7.72 -1.51 -21.14
CA ILE A 719 -7.57 -2.28 -19.89
C ILE A 719 -8.55 -1.75 -18.85
N TYR A 720 -8.46 -0.45 -18.53
CA TYR A 720 -9.43 0.24 -17.69
C TYR A 720 -10.01 1.44 -18.44
N PHE A 721 -11.27 1.74 -18.19
CA PHE A 721 -11.99 2.80 -18.88
C PHE A 721 -12.98 3.50 -17.95
N THR A 722 -13.10 4.81 -18.09
CA THR A 722 -14.05 5.61 -17.31
C THR A 722 -14.43 6.89 -18.04
N LEU A 723 -15.47 7.55 -17.56
CA LEU A 723 -16.00 8.79 -18.11
C LEU A 723 -15.73 9.93 -17.12
N GLY A 724 -15.31 11.07 -17.63
CA GLY A 724 -15.26 12.32 -16.88
C GLY A 724 -16.14 13.40 -17.50
N LYS A 725 -16.19 14.55 -16.85
CA LYS A 725 -16.91 15.72 -17.35
C LYS A 725 -16.48 16.07 -18.78
N SER A 726 -17.46 16.41 -19.62
CA SER A 726 -17.23 16.88 -20.99
C SER A 726 -16.30 18.10 -21.04
N ALA A 727 -15.47 18.17 -22.08
CA ALA A 727 -14.66 19.36 -22.35
C ALA A 727 -15.56 20.60 -22.58
N PRO A 728 -15.09 21.81 -22.25
CA PRO A 728 -15.83 23.04 -22.53
C PRO A 728 -16.28 23.12 -23.99
N GLY A 729 -17.58 23.37 -24.21
CA GLY A 729 -18.16 23.43 -25.57
C GLY A 729 -18.44 22.07 -26.22
N ARG A 730 -18.25 20.95 -25.52
CA ARG A 730 -18.58 19.60 -26.00
C ARG A 730 -19.77 19.01 -25.26
N SER A 731 -20.53 18.15 -25.95
CA SER A 731 -21.67 17.40 -25.40
C SER A 731 -21.37 15.92 -25.12
N ASN A 732 -20.18 15.45 -25.51
CA ASN A 732 -19.72 14.10 -25.22
C ASN A 732 -18.83 14.13 -23.98
N PRO A 733 -18.93 13.12 -23.09
CA PRO A 733 -18.05 13.03 -21.93
C PRO A 733 -16.59 12.92 -22.35
N ALA A 734 -15.68 13.41 -21.51
CA ALA A 734 -14.27 13.08 -21.67
C ALA A 734 -14.10 11.58 -21.40
N LEU A 735 -13.46 10.87 -22.32
CA LEU A 735 -13.19 9.45 -22.19
C LEU A 735 -11.77 9.28 -21.63
N PHE A 736 -11.63 8.54 -20.53
CA PHE A 736 -10.32 8.19 -19.98
C PHE A 736 -10.07 6.70 -20.15
N LEU A 737 -8.84 6.37 -20.54
CA LEU A 737 -8.41 5.00 -20.82
C LEU A 737 -7.05 4.75 -20.18
N TRP A 738 -6.93 3.69 -19.39
CA TRP A 738 -5.64 3.06 -19.12
C TRP A 738 -5.46 1.90 -20.10
N GLY A 739 -4.37 1.92 -20.87
CA GLY A 739 -4.14 0.92 -21.91
C GLY A 739 -3.21 1.43 -22.99
N LYS A 740 -3.43 1.03 -24.25
CA LYS A 740 -2.61 1.44 -25.40
C LYS A 740 -3.50 2.02 -26.49
N VAL A 741 -3.14 3.15 -27.09
CA VAL A 741 -3.86 3.74 -28.23
C VAL A 741 -3.26 3.36 -29.60
N SER A 742 -2.14 2.64 -29.60
CA SER A 742 -1.55 2.03 -30.80
C SER A 742 -0.78 0.76 -30.43
N PRO A 743 -0.57 -0.20 -31.36
CA PRO A 743 0.17 -1.43 -31.08
C PRO A 743 1.60 -1.23 -30.56
N SER A 744 2.28 -0.17 -31.02
CA SER A 744 3.64 0.20 -30.62
C SER A 744 3.67 1.25 -29.50
N GLY A 745 2.52 1.69 -29.00
CA GLY A 745 2.42 2.71 -27.95
C GLY A 745 2.62 2.12 -26.55
N SER A 746 3.07 2.96 -25.63
CA SER A 746 3.21 2.61 -24.21
C SER A 746 1.84 2.38 -23.57
N GLU A 747 1.80 1.45 -22.62
CA GLU A 747 0.68 1.37 -21.70
C GLU A 747 0.69 2.61 -20.80
N ALA A 748 -0.39 3.37 -20.80
CA ALA A 748 -0.45 4.68 -20.15
C ALA A 748 -1.90 5.12 -19.93
N LEU A 749 -2.06 6.25 -19.23
CA LEU A 749 -3.32 6.95 -19.13
C LEU A 749 -3.51 7.86 -20.36
N TYR A 750 -4.65 7.76 -21.01
CA TYR A 750 -5.04 8.57 -22.16
C TYR A 750 -6.41 9.24 -21.95
N ARG A 751 -6.60 10.41 -22.56
CA ARG A 751 -7.89 11.12 -22.62
C ARG A 751 -8.33 11.33 -24.06
N SER A 752 -9.63 11.31 -24.30
CA SER A 752 -10.28 11.75 -25.54
C SER A 752 -11.45 12.69 -25.23
N ASP A 753 -11.54 13.81 -25.95
CA ASP A 753 -12.60 14.81 -25.81
C ASP A 753 -13.54 14.87 -27.04
N ASP A 754 -13.39 13.92 -27.95
CA ASP A 754 -14.07 13.85 -29.25
C ASP A 754 -14.68 12.48 -29.54
N ALA A 755 -15.21 11.85 -28.48
CA ALA A 755 -15.85 10.52 -28.53
C ALA A 755 -14.92 9.39 -29.03
N GLY A 756 -13.62 9.48 -28.71
CA GLY A 756 -12.64 8.44 -28.98
C GLY A 756 -11.96 8.56 -30.34
N ALA A 757 -12.18 9.63 -31.11
CA ALA A 757 -11.57 9.80 -32.42
C ALA A 757 -10.08 10.13 -32.32
N THR A 758 -9.69 10.98 -31.36
CA THR A 758 -8.29 11.28 -31.04
C THR A 758 -8.03 11.08 -29.55
N TRP A 759 -6.77 10.77 -29.21
CA TRP A 759 -6.34 10.49 -27.85
C TRP A 759 -5.03 11.22 -27.55
N VAL A 760 -4.93 11.78 -26.34
CA VAL A 760 -3.69 12.36 -25.80
C VAL A 760 -3.24 11.57 -24.58
N ARG A 761 -1.93 11.35 -24.44
CA ARG A 761 -1.35 10.72 -23.24
C ARG A 761 -1.41 11.75 -22.10
N VAL A 762 -1.93 11.36 -20.95
CA VAL A 762 -2.14 12.24 -19.78
C VAL A 762 -0.96 12.12 -18.82
N ASN A 763 -0.45 10.91 -18.58
CA ASN A 763 0.77 10.71 -17.79
C ASN A 763 2.03 10.69 -18.65
N ASP A 764 3.18 10.58 -18.00
CA ASP A 764 4.50 10.49 -18.61
C ASP A 764 5.32 9.37 -17.96
N ASP A 765 6.58 9.22 -18.37
CA ASP A 765 7.45 8.11 -17.94
C ASP A 765 7.92 8.24 -16.48
N THR A 766 7.71 9.40 -15.85
CA THR A 766 7.99 9.61 -14.42
C THR A 766 6.76 9.44 -13.53
N HIS A 767 5.56 9.31 -14.12
CA HIS A 767 4.28 9.16 -13.44
C HIS A 767 3.56 7.87 -13.87
N GLN A 768 4.16 6.71 -13.54
CA GLN A 768 3.71 5.38 -13.96
C GLN A 768 3.17 4.52 -12.80
N TYR A 769 3.76 4.62 -11.60
CA TYR A 769 3.29 4.06 -10.32
C TYR A 769 3.08 2.55 -10.27
N GLY A 770 3.73 1.79 -11.15
CA GLY A 770 3.49 0.35 -11.33
C GLY A 770 2.21 0.02 -12.09
N GLY A 771 1.55 1.01 -12.69
CA GLY A 771 0.30 0.85 -13.42
C GLY A 771 -0.96 0.97 -12.56
N ALA A 772 -2.07 1.34 -13.21
CA ALA A 772 -3.36 1.46 -12.55
C ALA A 772 -3.99 0.09 -12.25
N SER A 773 -4.68 -0.04 -11.12
CA SER A 773 -5.62 -1.13 -10.83
C SER A 773 -7.07 -0.76 -11.17
N ILE A 774 -7.38 0.54 -11.22
CA ILE A 774 -8.68 1.10 -11.59
C ILE A 774 -8.53 2.59 -11.94
N ILE A 775 -9.41 3.13 -12.79
CA ILE A 775 -9.51 4.57 -13.03
C ILE A 775 -10.96 5.05 -12.88
N GLN A 776 -11.14 6.27 -12.38
CA GLN A 776 -12.44 6.90 -12.20
C GLN A 776 -12.38 8.38 -12.62
N GLY A 777 -13.11 8.76 -13.67
CA GLY A 777 -13.23 10.15 -14.08
C GLY A 777 -14.15 10.92 -13.13
N ASP A 778 -13.90 12.22 -12.95
CA ASP A 778 -14.81 13.08 -12.19
C ASP A 778 -15.89 13.65 -13.12
N PRO A 779 -17.18 13.37 -12.92
CA PRO A 779 -18.25 13.90 -13.76
C PRO A 779 -18.49 15.42 -13.57
N ARG A 780 -17.84 16.06 -12.58
CA ARG A 780 -18.03 17.48 -12.23
C ARG A 780 -16.84 18.35 -12.59
N ILE A 781 -15.66 17.78 -12.80
CA ILE A 781 -14.41 18.51 -13.07
C ILE A 781 -13.78 17.99 -14.37
N TYR A 782 -13.70 18.86 -15.39
CA TYR A 782 -13.11 18.47 -16.67
C TYR A 782 -11.60 18.26 -16.53
N GLY A 783 -11.12 17.17 -17.12
CA GLY A 783 -9.70 16.79 -17.07
C GLY A 783 -9.32 15.96 -15.84
N ARG A 784 -10.16 15.93 -14.80
CA ARG A 784 -9.85 15.16 -13.59
C ARG A 784 -10.13 13.67 -13.75
N VAL A 785 -9.14 12.86 -13.42
CA VAL A 785 -9.28 11.41 -13.25
C VAL A 785 -8.51 10.96 -12.02
N TYR A 786 -9.15 10.10 -11.22
CA TYR A 786 -8.57 9.38 -10.10
C TYR A 786 -8.07 8.03 -10.61
N ILE A 787 -6.91 7.61 -10.13
CA ILE A 787 -6.16 6.44 -10.56
C ILE A 787 -5.84 5.65 -9.30
N GLY A 788 -6.51 4.52 -9.14
CA GLY A 788 -6.19 3.58 -8.07
C GLY A 788 -4.95 2.79 -8.43
N MET A 789 -3.98 2.73 -7.52
CA MET A 789 -2.75 1.96 -7.67
C MET A 789 -2.75 0.77 -6.72
N PHE A 790 -1.92 -0.22 -7.01
CA PHE A 790 -1.66 -1.33 -6.11
C PHE A 790 -0.35 -1.08 -5.34
N GLY A 791 -0.42 -0.39 -4.20
CA GLY A 791 0.74 -0.03 -3.36
C GLY A 791 1.22 1.41 -3.48
N ARG A 792 0.55 2.25 -4.30
CA ARG A 792 0.79 3.71 -4.38
C ARG A 792 -0.45 4.57 -4.07
N GLY A 793 -1.44 3.94 -3.43
CA GLY A 793 -2.69 4.58 -3.08
C GLY A 793 -3.45 5.14 -4.26
N ILE A 794 -4.10 6.28 -4.08
CA ILE A 794 -4.91 6.92 -5.12
C ILE A 794 -4.16 8.15 -5.61
N VAL A 795 -3.80 8.16 -6.89
CA VAL A 795 -3.26 9.34 -7.57
C VAL A 795 -4.39 10.02 -8.33
N TYR A 796 -4.44 11.34 -8.36
CA TYR A 796 -5.32 12.07 -9.26
C TYR A 796 -4.52 13.09 -10.06
N THR A 797 -5.09 13.45 -11.21
CA THR A 797 -4.51 14.43 -12.10
C THR A 797 -5.51 15.52 -12.44
N ASP A 798 -5.02 16.75 -12.60
CA ASP A 798 -5.77 17.90 -13.07
C ASP A 798 -5.01 18.61 -14.19
N ILE A 799 -5.75 19.21 -15.13
CA ILE A 799 -5.17 20.14 -16.12
C ILE A 799 -4.53 21.33 -15.38
N ALA A 800 -3.24 21.56 -15.62
CA ALA A 800 -2.48 22.64 -15.01
C ALA A 800 -3.09 24.02 -15.34
N GLY A 801 -3.19 24.90 -14.34
CA GLY A 801 -3.74 26.26 -14.50
C GLY A 801 -5.26 26.39 -14.26
N ASN A 802 -6.00 25.29 -14.17
CA ASN A 802 -7.42 25.29 -13.76
C ASN A 802 -7.64 25.14 -12.25
N SER A 803 -6.56 25.08 -11.45
CA SER A 803 -6.65 24.90 -10.00
C SER A 803 -7.01 26.21 -9.30
N GLY A 804 -8.15 26.22 -8.60
CA GLY A 804 -8.31 27.10 -7.42
C GLY A 804 -7.14 26.87 -6.45
N LYS A 805 -6.68 27.96 -5.82
CA LYS A 805 -5.62 28.11 -4.80
C LYS A 805 -4.69 26.89 -4.55
N ASN A 806 -3.38 27.13 -4.68
CA ASN A 806 -2.30 26.26 -4.19
C ASN A 806 -2.69 25.51 -2.90
N VAL A 807 -2.67 24.18 -2.97
CA VAL A 807 -3.13 23.30 -1.91
C VAL A 807 -1.93 22.83 -1.07
N PRO A 808 -1.88 23.11 0.24
CA PRO A 808 -0.90 22.53 1.17
C PRO A 808 -1.12 21.02 1.34
N GLY A 809 -0.06 20.26 1.64
CA GLY A 809 -0.17 18.87 2.12
C GLY A 809 0.16 17.76 1.12
N THR A 810 0.24 18.03 -0.19
CA THR A 810 0.72 17.06 -1.19
C THR A 810 1.57 17.75 -2.26
N PHE A 811 2.61 18.47 -1.83
CA PHE A 811 3.55 19.09 -2.76
C PHE A 811 4.08 18.03 -3.73
N GLY A 812 3.66 18.17 -5.00
CA GLY A 812 3.98 17.39 -6.20
C GLY A 812 4.83 16.15 -6.00
N ILE A 813 4.26 15.00 -6.39
CA ILE A 813 5.02 13.79 -6.71
C ILE A 813 6.12 14.16 -7.71
#